data_AF-A0A2A2QQ64-F1
#
_entry.id   AF-A0A2A2QQ64-F1
#
_cell.length_a   1.000
_cell.length_b   1.000
_cell.length_c   1.000
_cell.angle_alpha   90.00
_cell.angle_beta   90.00
_cell.angle_gamma   90.00
#
_symmetry.space_group_name_H-M   'P 1'
#
loop_
_entity.id
_entity.type
_entity.pdbx_description
1 polymer ?
#
loop_
_entity_poly.entity_id
_entity_poly.type
_entity_poly.pdbx_seq_one_letter_code
_entity_poly.pdbx_strand_id
1 'polypeptide(L)'
;MPAVRPSSTLLRVILLDLITSPDEAVRNRSLDAACAALPLAALLAEADALDAFRRGSDNLYHRVRALLFLHSIHRFHLPRRLAAEKPGSIPFKGYENLLERRFEEAIDLFLKQQHDSGPGDAISSALAAAYQKLAFQTLADQVRRSVRSVSGNQWMFRMGHPADQPLRLRKELLVRDPASGLYPVLRERTPVRMDLTHCGWSDIFFLGMDYPDGAKVLNISVDLAVHGRDKEPSPPVEASLRVIEQPVLRLTSVDLGCTAEISSLNEVFDFAKDYLGLLKAAVIASGIVPPGIEGSGQSLADLLERVVGPGLGLELVSNVNNIPKGSRLAVSTNLLAALIGACMRATGQASSLTGGLAEDERRIVLARALLGEWIGGSGGGWQDSGGVWPGMKLITGAVAREGDPEFGISRGRLMPTHRILDHDDAPAAARKKLQDSLVLVHGGMAQNVGPILEMVTEKYLLRSEPEWSARQETHGVLDRILAALKSGDVPAIGAATMENFNGPIQIIIPWAGNLYTQTLIDKTRAAFGDDFWGFWMLGGMAGGGMGFIFAPERKSEGQQFLQQLMSDTKRALAAALPFAMEPVVYDFAINERGTWADLLTGEDALMPSGYYRFVVPTLLRMDRQQLGAPRLAELDCFAAACRKRPELEGMVQTLFDSIFPHGGDDSGNRDTLDALLAKYGFDRVMHEQIRDDLKAGRIGLAQNRLPANSVIEDVRESDLTSSATLTANHRERGLSALKNGEVAVVTLAAGAGSRWTQGAGVVKALHPFCKLGGRHRSFVETHLAKSRKVSQLCGTPLPHIFTTSYFSHEPTRRFLDQHDQFGYQGPLLLSEGKSIGLRTVPTVRDLRFAWEEMPQQTLDVQQQKVRDSLRTALIGWAESTGEASDYTANLPQQCLHPVGHWYEVPNLLRNGTLAALLEERPQLKTLVLHNIDTVGMNVDPALLGHHLESGAGLTFEVITRRLEDRGGGLALVNGHPQLVEGLAMPREEDEFHLTYYNSNTCWIDIDALLAAFKLTRADLTDAAKVATAIRALAARMPTYITLKDVKKRWGHGQEDVFPVCQFEKLWVDMSQLPTIQTRYVAVPRLRGQQLKDPAQLDGWLRDGSAAYLESLCEWG
;
A
#
# COMPACT_ATOMS: atom_id res chain seq x y z
N MET A 1 -12.00 52.52 -45.91
CA MET A 1 -11.15 52.09 -44.79
C MET A 1 -11.86 50.98 -44.04
N PRO A 2 -11.48 49.70 -44.21
CA PRO A 2 -11.99 48.62 -43.40
C PRO A 2 -11.14 48.47 -42.13
N ALA A 3 -11.83 48.24 -41.01
CA ALA A 3 -11.26 48.08 -39.69
C ALA A 3 -10.26 46.92 -39.61
N VAL A 4 -9.11 47.22 -39.02
CA VAL A 4 -8.02 46.29 -38.74
C VAL A 4 -8.51 45.20 -37.79
N ARG A 5 -8.45 43.94 -38.23
CA ARG A 5 -8.54 42.77 -37.35
C ARG A 5 -7.37 42.80 -36.36
N PRO A 6 -7.56 42.53 -35.07
CA PRO A 6 -6.43 42.35 -34.17
C PRO A 6 -5.63 41.12 -34.64
N SER A 7 -4.34 41.34 -34.84
CA SER A 7 -3.34 40.32 -35.14
C SER A 7 -3.40 39.23 -34.06
N SER A 8 -3.68 37.99 -34.48
CA SER A 8 -3.45 36.80 -33.67
C SER A 8 -1.94 36.66 -33.45
N THR A 9 -1.45 37.17 -32.34
CA THR A 9 -0.13 36.78 -31.84
C THR A 9 -0.26 35.31 -31.48
N LEU A 10 0.28 34.42 -32.32
CA LEU A 10 0.46 33.01 -32.01
C LEU A 10 1.16 32.95 -30.64
N LEU A 11 0.42 32.57 -29.61
CA LEU A 11 1.00 32.16 -28.33
C LEU A 11 1.97 31.02 -28.66
N ARG A 12 3.27 31.32 -28.62
CA ARG A 12 4.32 30.31 -28.79
C ARG A 12 4.09 29.25 -27.72
N VAL A 13 3.89 28.00 -28.13
CA VAL A 13 3.62 26.87 -27.22
C VAL A 13 4.84 26.66 -26.32
N ILE A 14 4.73 27.03 -25.05
CA ILE A 14 5.86 27.12 -24.13
C ILE A 14 6.17 25.74 -23.53
N LEU A 15 5.16 24.89 -23.32
CA LEU A 15 5.33 23.64 -22.58
C LEU A 15 5.97 22.52 -23.43
N LEU A 16 5.77 22.53 -24.75
CA LEU A 16 6.42 21.56 -25.65
C LEU A 16 7.94 21.74 -25.69
N ASP A 17 8.43 22.98 -25.64
CA ASP A 17 9.88 23.28 -25.58
C ASP A 17 10.52 22.64 -24.34
N LEU A 18 9.78 22.52 -23.23
CA LEU A 18 10.28 21.82 -22.05
C LEU A 18 10.51 20.34 -22.32
N ILE A 19 9.77 19.71 -23.23
CA ILE A 19 9.86 18.28 -23.53
C ILE A 19 10.94 18.00 -24.57
N THR A 20 10.93 18.74 -25.68
CA THR A 20 11.70 18.41 -26.90
C THR A 20 13.05 19.10 -26.98
N SER A 21 13.29 20.14 -26.19
CA SER A 21 14.54 20.91 -26.29
C SER A 21 15.76 20.05 -25.96
N PRO A 22 16.82 20.10 -26.80
CA PRO A 22 18.09 19.46 -26.49
C PRO A 22 18.83 20.19 -25.36
N ASP A 23 18.54 21.48 -25.14
CA ASP A 23 19.13 22.30 -24.08
C ASP A 23 18.59 21.88 -22.70
N GLU A 24 19.49 21.43 -21.83
CA GLU A 24 19.18 21.04 -20.45
C GLU A 24 18.62 22.17 -19.61
N ALA A 25 19.04 23.42 -19.86
CA ALA A 25 18.55 24.59 -19.12
C ALA A 25 17.09 24.89 -19.45
N VAL A 26 16.60 24.54 -20.64
CA VAL A 26 15.20 24.63 -21.02
C VAL A 26 14.44 23.38 -20.56
N ARG A 27 14.96 22.20 -20.88
CA ARG A 27 14.30 20.92 -20.65
C ARG A 27 14.06 20.62 -19.17
N ASN A 28 14.97 21.04 -18.29
CA ASN A 28 14.88 20.77 -16.86
C ASN A 28 14.14 21.86 -16.08
N ARG A 29 13.51 22.84 -16.74
CA ARG A 29 12.63 23.80 -16.05
C ARG A 29 11.40 23.09 -15.51
N SER A 30 10.96 23.51 -14.33
CA SER A 30 9.77 22.99 -13.68
C SER A 30 8.51 23.32 -14.46
N LEU A 31 7.61 22.34 -14.59
CA LEU A 31 6.26 22.57 -15.12
C LEU A 31 5.49 23.58 -14.25
N ASP A 32 5.59 23.46 -12.92
CA ASP A 32 4.85 24.33 -11.99
C ASP A 32 5.21 25.80 -12.21
N ALA A 33 6.50 26.09 -12.37
CA ALA A 33 7.01 27.43 -12.66
C ALA A 33 6.54 27.94 -14.03
N ALA A 34 6.47 27.07 -15.04
CA ALA A 34 5.98 27.43 -16.37
C ALA A 34 4.47 27.71 -16.39
N CYS A 35 3.68 26.94 -15.62
CA CYS A 35 2.22 27.08 -15.53
C CYS A 35 1.76 28.21 -14.61
N ALA A 36 2.58 28.62 -13.63
CA ALA A 36 2.19 29.58 -12.59
C ALA A 36 1.61 30.89 -13.14
N ALA A 37 2.25 31.45 -14.17
CA ALA A 37 1.85 32.74 -14.76
C ALA A 37 0.79 32.64 -15.87
N LEU A 38 0.41 31.43 -16.30
CA LEU A 38 -0.52 31.26 -17.41
C LEU A 38 -1.97 31.50 -16.97
N PRO A 39 -2.75 32.32 -17.71
CA PRO A 39 -4.20 32.44 -17.49
C PRO A 39 -4.93 31.15 -17.93
N LEU A 40 -6.20 31.00 -17.52
CA LEU A 40 -7.01 29.81 -17.82
C LEU A 40 -7.02 29.45 -19.31
N ALA A 41 -7.30 30.41 -20.19
CA ALA A 41 -7.34 30.18 -21.64
C ALA A 41 -5.99 29.71 -22.22
N ALA A 42 -4.88 30.23 -21.72
CA ALA A 42 -3.56 29.80 -22.18
C ALA A 42 -3.21 28.39 -21.69
N LEU A 43 -3.58 28.04 -20.45
CA LEU A 43 -3.39 26.67 -19.94
C LEU A 43 -4.19 25.63 -20.72
N LEU A 44 -5.43 25.94 -21.09
CA LEU A 44 -6.24 25.06 -21.92
C LEU A 44 -5.62 24.89 -23.31
N ALA A 45 -5.15 25.97 -23.94
CA ALA A 45 -4.48 25.90 -25.23
C ALA A 45 -3.17 25.08 -25.18
N GLU A 46 -2.38 25.21 -24.12
CA GLU A 46 -1.18 24.39 -23.90
C GLU A 46 -1.54 22.92 -23.66
N ALA A 47 -2.63 22.63 -22.93
CA ALA A 47 -3.13 21.28 -22.75
C ALA A 47 -3.56 20.66 -24.09
N ASP A 48 -4.30 21.39 -24.93
CA ASP A 48 -4.69 20.91 -26.27
C ASP A 48 -3.46 20.62 -27.14
N ALA A 49 -2.43 21.48 -27.09
CA ALA A 49 -1.18 21.27 -27.82
C ALA A 49 -0.41 20.04 -27.32
N LEU A 50 -0.37 19.82 -26.00
CA LEU A 50 0.24 18.62 -25.40
C LEU A 50 -0.52 17.34 -25.78
N ASP A 51 -1.86 17.37 -25.80
CA ASP A 51 -2.69 16.22 -26.19
C ASP A 51 -2.47 15.85 -27.66
N ALA A 52 -2.45 16.84 -28.55
CA ALA A 52 -2.13 16.63 -29.96
C ALA A 52 -0.70 16.07 -30.15
N PHE A 53 0.27 16.62 -29.42
CA PHE A 53 1.67 16.21 -29.50
C PHE A 53 1.88 14.75 -29.07
N ARG A 54 1.30 14.32 -27.94
CA ARG A 54 1.47 12.94 -27.45
C ARG A 54 0.90 11.88 -28.41
N ARG A 55 -0.11 12.23 -29.22
CA ARG A 55 -0.75 11.31 -30.18
C ARG A 55 0.11 11.10 -31.43
N GLY A 56 0.89 12.11 -31.80
CA GLY A 56 1.77 12.08 -32.98
C GLY A 56 3.23 11.73 -32.69
N SER A 57 3.63 11.57 -31.43
CA SER A 57 5.03 11.28 -31.07
C SER A 57 5.30 9.79 -30.95
N ASP A 58 6.33 9.29 -31.61
CA ASP A 58 6.80 7.89 -31.45
C ASP A 58 7.79 7.71 -30.28
N ASN A 59 8.33 8.81 -29.76
CA ASN A 59 9.31 8.79 -28.68
C ASN A 59 8.60 8.59 -27.33
N LEU A 60 9.00 7.56 -26.58
CA LEU A 60 8.39 7.22 -25.29
C LEU A 60 8.45 8.39 -24.31
N TYR A 61 9.62 9.00 -24.17
CA TYR A 61 9.83 10.07 -23.20
C TYR A 61 8.95 11.28 -23.51
N HIS A 62 8.85 11.66 -24.78
CA HIS A 62 7.96 12.74 -25.21
C HIS A 62 6.51 12.47 -24.85
N ARG A 63 6.01 11.27 -25.18
CA ARG A 63 4.62 10.87 -24.88
C ARG A 63 4.32 10.87 -23.40
N VAL A 64 5.16 10.19 -22.61
CA VAL A 64 4.93 10.02 -21.16
C VAL A 64 5.03 11.36 -20.44
N ARG A 65 5.99 12.20 -20.80
CA ARG A 65 6.12 13.51 -20.17
C ARG A 65 4.97 14.44 -20.53
N ALA A 66 4.48 14.41 -21.77
CA ALA A 66 3.27 15.13 -22.15
C ALA A 66 2.04 14.64 -21.37
N LEU A 67 1.87 13.32 -21.19
CA LEU A 67 0.78 12.75 -20.39
C LEU A 67 0.84 13.20 -18.92
N LEU A 68 2.04 13.21 -18.31
CA LEU A 68 2.19 13.69 -16.93
C LEU A 68 2.02 15.21 -16.80
N PHE A 69 2.41 15.98 -17.83
CA PHE A 69 2.11 17.42 -17.87
C PHE A 69 0.61 17.65 -17.91
N LEU A 70 -0.11 16.94 -18.78
CA LEU A 70 -1.57 16.98 -18.86
C LEU A 70 -2.21 16.60 -17.52
N HIS A 71 -1.77 15.52 -16.88
CA HIS A 71 -2.20 15.14 -15.54
C HIS A 71 -2.03 16.30 -14.54
N SER A 72 -0.82 16.90 -14.46
CA SER A 72 -0.52 17.94 -13.50
C SER A 72 -1.32 19.23 -13.75
N ILE A 73 -1.46 19.63 -15.02
CA ILE A 73 -2.28 20.78 -15.43
C ILE A 73 -3.72 20.59 -14.96
N HIS A 74 -4.31 19.43 -15.26
CA HIS A 74 -5.68 19.13 -14.88
C HIS A 74 -5.89 18.94 -13.37
N ARG A 75 -4.90 18.41 -12.64
CA ARG A 75 -5.03 18.12 -11.20
C ARG A 75 -4.68 19.29 -10.28
N PHE A 76 -3.72 20.13 -10.66
CA PHE A 76 -3.12 21.14 -9.76
C PHE A 76 -3.22 22.58 -10.27
N HIS A 77 -3.20 22.81 -11.59
CA HIS A 77 -3.17 24.18 -12.14
C HIS A 77 -4.53 24.71 -12.56
N LEU A 78 -5.37 23.88 -13.20
CA LEU A 78 -6.72 24.27 -13.63
C LEU A 78 -7.70 24.45 -12.48
N PRO A 79 -7.80 23.57 -11.46
CA PRO A 79 -8.82 23.69 -10.41
C PRO A 79 -8.85 25.04 -9.71
N ARG A 80 -7.69 25.63 -9.41
CA ARG A 80 -7.59 26.96 -8.76
C ARG A 80 -8.15 28.09 -9.62
N ARG A 81 -8.15 27.93 -10.95
CA ARG A 81 -8.67 28.91 -11.93
C ARG A 81 -10.13 28.66 -12.30
N LEU A 82 -10.61 27.44 -12.09
CA LEU A 82 -11.99 27.01 -12.34
C LEU A 82 -12.93 27.22 -11.15
N ALA A 83 -12.43 27.66 -9.99
CA ALA A 83 -13.20 27.77 -8.74
C ALA A 83 -14.44 28.69 -8.80
N ALA A 84 -14.54 29.56 -9.81
CA ALA A 84 -15.69 30.43 -10.05
C ALA A 84 -16.70 29.86 -11.07
N GLU A 85 -16.37 28.74 -11.73
CA GLU A 85 -17.23 28.12 -12.74
C GLU A 85 -18.23 27.14 -12.11
N LYS A 86 -19.35 26.90 -12.82
CA LYS A 86 -20.37 25.98 -12.35
C LYS A 86 -19.79 24.57 -12.21
N PRO A 87 -20.22 23.80 -11.20
CA PRO A 87 -19.83 22.40 -11.11
C PRO A 87 -20.25 21.65 -12.40
N GLY A 88 -19.31 20.92 -13.00
CA GLY A 88 -19.55 20.10 -14.19
C GLY A 88 -19.91 18.66 -13.84
N SER A 89 -20.43 17.91 -14.81
CA SER A 89 -20.68 16.47 -14.70
C SER A 89 -19.54 15.64 -15.29
N ILE A 90 -19.45 14.37 -14.87
CA ILE A 90 -18.51 13.39 -15.44
C ILE A 90 -19.33 12.39 -16.27
N PRO A 91 -19.05 12.22 -17.57
CA PRO A 91 -19.82 11.28 -18.39
C PRO A 91 -19.52 9.84 -17.95
N PHE A 92 -20.56 9.12 -17.52
CA PHE A 92 -20.43 7.74 -17.01
C PHE A 92 -19.73 6.82 -18.01
N LYS A 93 -20.01 6.96 -19.32
CA LYS A 93 -19.35 6.15 -20.35
C LYS A 93 -17.82 6.33 -20.40
N GLY A 94 -17.34 7.54 -20.13
CA GLY A 94 -15.91 7.81 -20.03
C GLY A 94 -15.30 7.13 -18.79
N TYR A 95 -16.04 7.08 -17.69
CA TYR A 95 -15.65 6.35 -16.50
C TYR A 95 -15.64 4.81 -16.70
N GLU A 96 -16.62 4.23 -17.42
CA GLU A 96 -16.58 2.81 -17.78
C GLU A 96 -15.32 2.48 -18.60
N ASN A 97 -15.02 3.28 -19.63
CA ASN A 97 -13.80 3.12 -20.42
C ASN A 97 -12.54 3.21 -19.54
N LEU A 98 -12.51 4.15 -18.59
CA LEU A 98 -11.42 4.28 -17.62
C LEU A 98 -11.25 3.01 -16.76
N LEU A 99 -12.35 2.41 -16.28
CA LEU A 99 -12.30 1.16 -15.51
C LEU A 99 -11.80 -0.01 -16.36
N GLU A 100 -12.22 -0.08 -17.62
CA GLU A 100 -11.86 -1.14 -18.57
C GLU A 100 -10.46 -0.97 -19.17
N ARG A 101 -9.68 0.01 -18.70
CA ARG A 101 -8.34 0.37 -19.22
C ARG A 101 -8.33 0.87 -20.67
N ARG A 102 -9.48 1.33 -21.17
CA ARG A 102 -9.68 2.02 -22.45
C ARG A 102 -9.43 3.53 -22.28
N PHE A 103 -8.20 3.86 -21.87
CA PHE A 103 -7.87 5.21 -21.39
C PHE A 103 -7.93 6.27 -22.48
N GLU A 104 -7.55 5.95 -23.72
CA GLU A 104 -7.64 6.92 -24.82
C GLU A 104 -9.10 7.24 -25.14
N GLU A 105 -9.97 6.23 -25.19
CA GLU A 105 -11.40 6.44 -25.41
C GLU A 105 -12.06 7.18 -24.24
N ALA A 106 -11.59 6.97 -23.01
CA ALA A 106 -12.04 7.76 -21.85
C ALA A 106 -11.65 9.24 -21.99
N ILE A 107 -10.38 9.51 -22.35
CA ILE A 107 -9.87 10.88 -22.57
C ILE A 107 -10.69 11.59 -23.66
N ASP A 108 -10.95 10.92 -24.80
CA ASP A 108 -11.70 11.51 -25.90
C ASP A 108 -13.13 11.90 -25.47
N LEU A 109 -13.80 11.06 -24.68
CA LEU A 109 -15.12 11.38 -24.13
C LEU A 109 -15.07 12.53 -23.13
N PHE A 110 -14.04 12.59 -22.28
CA PHE A 110 -13.90 13.67 -21.31
C PHE A 110 -13.55 15.01 -21.96
N LEU A 111 -12.66 15.02 -22.95
CA LEU A 111 -12.33 16.21 -23.74
C LEU A 111 -13.55 16.70 -24.53
N LYS A 112 -14.34 15.79 -25.10
CA LYS A 112 -15.60 16.14 -25.75
C LYS A 112 -16.57 16.80 -24.77
N GLN A 113 -16.75 16.24 -23.57
CA GLN A 113 -17.60 16.85 -22.55
C GLN A 113 -17.10 18.25 -22.15
N GLN A 114 -15.78 18.43 -22.00
CA GLN A 114 -15.17 19.72 -21.72
C GLN A 114 -15.41 20.73 -22.86
N HIS A 115 -15.33 20.30 -24.12
CA HIS A 115 -15.62 21.14 -25.28
C HIS A 115 -17.09 21.54 -25.33
N ASP A 116 -18.00 20.60 -25.09
CA ASP A 116 -19.44 20.80 -25.26
C ASP A 116 -20.07 21.60 -24.09
N SER A 117 -19.59 21.41 -22.86
CA SER A 117 -20.15 22.02 -21.65
C SER A 117 -19.24 23.05 -20.96
N GLY A 118 -18.02 23.25 -21.47
CA GLY A 118 -16.98 24.06 -20.84
C GLY A 118 -16.12 23.25 -19.84
N PRO A 119 -14.97 23.82 -19.42
CA PRO A 119 -14.12 23.20 -18.42
C PRO A 119 -14.78 23.22 -17.03
N GLY A 120 -14.33 22.34 -16.14
CA GLY A 120 -14.86 22.25 -14.79
C GLY A 120 -14.02 21.34 -13.91
N ASP A 121 -14.07 21.53 -12.59
CA ASP A 121 -13.24 20.75 -11.63
C ASP A 121 -13.51 19.24 -11.73
N ALA A 122 -14.78 18.85 -11.91
CA ALA A 122 -15.17 17.44 -12.05
C ALA A 122 -14.56 16.79 -13.31
N ILE A 123 -14.72 17.39 -14.49
CA ILE A 123 -14.16 16.83 -15.73
C ILE A 123 -12.63 16.88 -15.75
N SER A 124 -12.04 17.92 -15.17
CA SER A 124 -10.59 18.05 -15.01
C SER A 124 -10.03 16.95 -14.10
N SER A 125 -10.74 16.58 -13.03
CA SER A 125 -10.35 15.43 -12.19
C SER A 125 -10.38 14.10 -12.96
N ALA A 126 -11.35 13.94 -13.88
CA ALA A 126 -11.47 12.74 -14.70
C ALA A 126 -10.35 12.63 -15.75
N LEU A 127 -10.06 13.74 -16.44
CA LEU A 127 -8.93 13.86 -17.37
C LEU A 127 -7.60 13.61 -16.66
N ALA A 128 -7.39 14.21 -15.49
CA ALA A 128 -6.18 14.00 -14.71
C ALA A 128 -5.95 12.51 -14.41
N ALA A 129 -6.97 11.79 -13.93
CA ALA A 129 -6.84 10.37 -13.63
C ALA A 129 -6.58 9.51 -14.89
N ALA A 130 -7.25 9.83 -16.00
CA ALA A 130 -7.09 9.09 -17.26
C ALA A 130 -5.68 9.28 -17.86
N TYR A 131 -5.17 10.52 -17.89
CA TYR A 131 -3.82 10.82 -18.35
C TYR A 131 -2.74 10.14 -17.49
N GLN A 132 -2.90 10.15 -16.16
CA GLN A 132 -1.97 9.47 -15.26
C GLN A 132 -1.93 7.97 -15.52
N LYS A 133 -3.09 7.32 -15.61
CA LYS A 133 -3.17 5.87 -15.87
C LYS A 133 -2.60 5.50 -17.25
N LEU A 134 -2.86 6.31 -18.27
CA LEU A 134 -2.29 6.11 -19.60
C LEU A 134 -0.76 6.28 -19.60
N ALA A 135 -0.21 7.23 -18.82
CA ALA A 135 1.23 7.40 -18.68
C ALA A 135 1.89 6.13 -18.12
N PHE A 136 1.38 5.59 -17.01
CA PHE A 136 1.94 4.38 -16.40
C PHE A 136 1.70 3.12 -17.23
N GLN A 137 0.58 3.01 -17.96
CA GLN A 137 0.39 1.93 -18.92
C GLN A 137 1.42 2.00 -20.05
N THR A 138 1.65 3.20 -20.60
CA THR A 138 2.63 3.41 -21.68
C THR A 138 4.04 3.02 -21.22
N LEU A 139 4.40 3.35 -19.99
CA LEU A 139 5.68 2.94 -19.37
C LEU A 139 5.77 1.42 -19.21
N ALA A 140 4.74 0.79 -18.63
CA ALA A 140 4.69 -0.66 -18.43
C ALA A 140 4.81 -1.43 -19.76
N ASP A 141 4.10 -0.98 -20.80
CA ASP A 141 4.14 -1.60 -22.13
C ASP A 141 5.52 -1.49 -22.77
N GLN A 142 6.22 -0.37 -22.57
CA GLN A 142 7.60 -0.25 -23.03
C GLN A 142 8.52 -1.23 -22.32
N VAL A 143 8.46 -1.34 -20.99
CA VAL A 143 9.32 -2.28 -20.25
C VAL A 143 9.10 -3.71 -20.75
N ARG A 144 7.84 -4.13 -20.95
CA ARG A 144 7.53 -5.45 -21.53
C ARG A 144 8.15 -5.64 -22.92
N ARG A 145 8.07 -4.62 -23.78
CA ARG A 145 8.69 -4.68 -25.13
C ARG A 145 10.21 -4.81 -25.05
N SER A 146 10.86 -4.01 -24.20
CA SER A 146 12.30 -4.02 -23.97
C SER A 146 12.80 -5.35 -23.40
N VAL A 147 12.10 -5.94 -22.42
CA VAL A 147 12.47 -7.24 -21.84
C VAL A 147 12.31 -8.38 -22.86
N ARG A 148 11.28 -8.32 -23.71
CA ARG A 148 11.03 -9.29 -24.79
C ARG A 148 12.08 -9.23 -25.90
N SER A 149 12.64 -8.05 -26.18
CA SER A 149 13.60 -7.84 -27.27
C SER A 149 15.05 -8.19 -26.90
N VAL A 150 15.37 -8.38 -25.61
CA VAL A 150 16.67 -8.90 -25.17
C VAL A 150 16.98 -10.22 -25.90
N SER A 151 18.13 -10.28 -26.58
CA SER A 151 18.51 -11.41 -27.45
C SER A 151 18.39 -12.79 -26.78
N GLY A 152 18.81 -12.91 -25.52
CA GLY A 152 18.73 -14.15 -24.72
C GLY A 152 17.30 -14.59 -24.34
N ASN A 153 16.29 -13.76 -24.59
CA ASN A 153 14.89 -14.02 -24.22
C ASN A 153 13.97 -14.27 -25.43
N GLN A 154 14.33 -13.82 -26.63
CA GLN A 154 13.40 -13.76 -27.79
C GLN A 154 12.78 -15.12 -28.16
N TRP A 155 13.54 -16.21 -28.02
CA TRP A 155 13.08 -17.55 -28.35
C TRP A 155 11.92 -18.02 -27.45
N MET A 156 11.89 -17.58 -26.18
CA MET A 156 10.88 -17.98 -25.20
C MET A 156 9.47 -17.49 -25.56
N PHE A 157 9.37 -16.40 -26.31
CA PHE A 157 8.09 -15.80 -26.71
C PHE A 157 7.57 -16.31 -28.05
N ARG A 158 8.39 -17.06 -28.81
CA ARG A 158 8.01 -17.61 -30.13
C ARG A 158 7.65 -19.10 -30.09
N MET A 159 7.92 -19.76 -28.96
CA MET A 159 7.71 -21.19 -28.81
C MET A 159 6.24 -21.51 -28.49
N GLY A 160 5.53 -22.20 -29.39
CA GLY A 160 4.13 -22.60 -29.20
C GLY A 160 3.91 -24.11 -28.98
N HIS A 161 4.95 -24.94 -29.13
CA HIS A 161 4.84 -26.40 -29.07
C HIS A 161 6.06 -27.04 -28.36
N PRO A 162 5.89 -28.11 -27.54
CA PRO A 162 6.99 -28.77 -26.83
C PRO A 162 8.17 -29.21 -27.71
N ALA A 163 7.90 -29.59 -28.96
CA ALA A 163 8.93 -30.04 -29.91
C ALA A 163 9.98 -28.96 -30.23
N ASP A 164 9.61 -27.68 -30.12
CA ASP A 164 10.48 -26.55 -30.41
C ASP A 164 11.37 -26.17 -29.21
N GLN A 165 11.26 -26.87 -28.08
CA GLN A 165 12.01 -26.57 -26.84
C GLN A 165 13.52 -26.79 -27.04
N PRO A 166 14.36 -25.73 -27.05
CA PRO A 166 15.79 -25.90 -27.24
C PRO A 166 16.52 -26.40 -25.99
N LEU A 167 15.94 -26.23 -24.80
CA LEU A 167 16.63 -26.51 -23.53
C LEU A 167 16.71 -28.01 -23.22
N ARG A 168 17.85 -28.47 -22.70
CA ARG A 168 18.07 -29.82 -22.18
C ARG A 168 18.77 -29.74 -20.83
N LEU A 169 18.38 -30.60 -19.90
CA LEU A 169 19.07 -30.70 -18.62
C LEU A 169 20.50 -31.23 -18.83
N ARG A 170 21.45 -30.66 -18.09
CA ARG A 170 22.84 -31.12 -18.06
C ARG A 170 22.91 -32.56 -17.56
N LYS A 171 23.73 -33.39 -18.23
CA LYS A 171 23.83 -34.84 -17.96
C LYS A 171 24.26 -35.12 -16.52
N GLU A 172 25.07 -34.24 -15.96
CA GLU A 172 25.56 -34.26 -14.60
C GLU A 172 24.42 -34.34 -13.56
N LEU A 173 23.22 -33.81 -13.86
CA LEU A 173 22.05 -33.86 -12.97
C LEU A 173 21.16 -35.09 -13.19
N LEU A 174 21.36 -35.83 -14.28
CA LEU A 174 20.59 -37.02 -14.64
C LEU A 174 21.23 -38.31 -14.12
N VAL A 175 22.47 -38.25 -13.60
CA VAL A 175 23.20 -39.42 -13.13
C VAL A 175 22.94 -39.63 -11.64
N ARG A 176 22.17 -40.67 -11.32
CA ARG A 176 21.95 -41.13 -9.95
C ARG A 176 23.23 -41.74 -9.39
N ASP A 177 23.56 -41.40 -8.14
CA ASP A 177 24.68 -42.01 -7.45
C ASP A 177 24.37 -43.48 -7.08
N PRO A 178 25.20 -44.47 -7.47
CA PRO A 178 24.90 -45.88 -7.23
C PRO A 178 24.89 -46.29 -5.76
N ALA A 179 25.62 -45.59 -4.89
CA ALA A 179 25.78 -45.96 -3.48
C ALA A 179 24.65 -45.40 -2.62
N SER A 180 24.39 -44.10 -2.72
CA SER A 180 23.31 -43.42 -1.99
C SER A 180 21.95 -43.58 -2.67
N GLY A 181 21.91 -43.85 -3.97
CA GLY A 181 20.67 -43.87 -4.73
C GLY A 181 20.02 -42.48 -4.83
N LEU A 182 20.77 -41.39 -4.76
CA LEU A 182 20.25 -40.03 -4.89
C LEU A 182 20.62 -39.40 -6.24
N TYR A 183 19.74 -38.53 -6.74
CA TYR A 183 20.09 -37.59 -7.81
C TYR A 183 20.88 -36.41 -7.21
N PRO A 184 21.85 -35.84 -7.93
CA PRO A 184 22.54 -34.64 -7.51
C PRO A 184 21.58 -33.46 -7.27
N VAL A 185 21.92 -32.62 -6.29
CA VAL A 185 21.20 -31.38 -6.00
C VAL A 185 22.07 -30.21 -6.42
N LEU A 186 21.59 -29.43 -7.41
CA LEU A 186 22.21 -28.14 -7.73
C LEU A 186 21.71 -27.11 -6.72
N ARG A 187 22.63 -26.54 -5.95
CA ARG A 187 22.32 -25.52 -4.94
C ARG A 187 22.92 -24.19 -5.35
N GLU A 188 22.09 -23.14 -5.45
CA GLU A 188 22.52 -21.77 -5.66
C GLU A 188 22.26 -20.93 -4.41
N ARG A 189 23.31 -20.25 -3.91
CA ARG A 189 23.27 -19.38 -2.74
C ARG A 189 23.60 -17.96 -3.15
N THR A 190 22.75 -17.02 -2.73
CA THR A 190 22.81 -15.62 -3.18
C THR A 190 22.76 -14.68 -1.98
N PRO A 191 23.72 -13.74 -1.85
CA PRO A 191 23.64 -12.68 -0.84
C PRO A 191 22.50 -11.72 -1.18
N VAL A 192 22.09 -10.89 -0.22
CA VAL A 192 21.13 -9.81 -0.48
C VAL A 192 21.84 -8.49 -0.76
N ARG A 193 21.13 -7.52 -1.32
CA ARG A 193 21.67 -6.17 -1.57
C ARG A 193 21.42 -5.25 -0.37
N MET A 194 22.41 -4.43 -0.06
CA MET A 194 22.37 -3.36 0.93
C MET A 194 22.92 -2.07 0.28
N ASP A 195 22.10 -1.04 0.09
CA ASP A 195 22.42 0.16 -0.69
C ASP A 195 22.86 1.35 0.17
N LEU A 196 24.12 1.80 0.06
CA LEU A 196 24.60 2.98 0.78
C LEU A 196 23.90 4.27 0.32
N THR A 197 23.62 4.35 -0.98
CA THR A 197 22.79 5.38 -1.57
C THR A 197 22.19 4.89 -2.88
N HIS A 198 20.91 5.20 -3.07
CA HIS A 198 20.18 4.97 -4.32
C HIS A 198 20.03 6.25 -5.16
N CYS A 199 20.71 7.35 -4.76
CA CYS A 199 20.61 8.70 -5.36
C CYS A 199 19.16 9.15 -5.62
N GLY A 200 18.31 9.03 -4.59
CA GLY A 200 16.88 9.37 -4.71
C GLY A 200 16.10 8.48 -5.70
N TRP A 201 16.12 7.15 -5.53
CA TRP A 201 15.38 6.18 -6.36
C TRP A 201 15.69 6.29 -7.86
N SER A 202 16.92 6.64 -8.17
CA SER A 202 17.31 6.86 -9.56
C SER A 202 17.38 5.57 -10.40
N ASP A 203 17.24 4.41 -9.75
CA ASP A 203 17.23 3.07 -10.31
C ASP A 203 15.88 2.58 -10.81
N ILE A 204 14.81 3.36 -10.62
CA ILE A 204 13.54 3.02 -11.24
C ILE A 204 13.71 3.09 -12.76
N PHE A 205 13.30 2.02 -13.46
CA PHE A 205 13.62 1.79 -14.88
C PHE A 205 13.46 3.03 -15.78
N PHE A 206 12.28 3.63 -15.77
CA PHE A 206 11.99 4.76 -16.64
C PHE A 206 12.72 6.04 -16.22
N LEU A 207 13.12 6.19 -14.95
CA LEU A 207 13.95 7.32 -14.51
C LEU A 207 15.39 7.18 -15.02
N GLY A 208 15.90 5.95 -15.04
CA GLY A 208 17.17 5.62 -15.68
C GLY A 208 17.14 5.80 -17.20
N MET A 209 15.98 5.55 -17.83
CA MET A 209 15.79 5.77 -19.27
C MET A 209 15.56 7.26 -19.63
N ASP A 210 14.98 8.07 -18.75
CA ASP A 210 14.84 9.53 -18.92
C ASP A 210 16.18 10.25 -18.72
N TYR A 211 16.83 9.99 -17.59
CA TYR A 211 18.06 10.69 -17.18
C TYR A 211 19.16 9.69 -16.76
N PRO A 212 19.76 8.96 -17.74
CA PRO A 212 20.73 7.91 -17.46
C PRO A 212 21.98 8.43 -16.75
N ASP A 213 22.42 9.65 -17.07
CA ASP A 213 23.60 10.27 -16.46
C ASP A 213 23.45 10.49 -14.95
N GLY A 214 22.21 10.71 -14.49
CA GLY A 214 21.89 10.89 -13.08
C GLY A 214 21.31 9.66 -12.39
N ALA A 215 21.28 8.50 -13.07
CA ALA A 215 20.87 7.23 -12.50
C ALA A 215 22.09 6.49 -11.95
N LYS A 216 22.29 6.55 -10.63
CA LYS A 216 23.46 5.99 -9.95
C LYS A 216 23.06 5.37 -8.62
N VAL A 217 23.58 4.19 -8.34
CA VAL A 217 23.37 3.48 -7.07
C VAL A 217 24.68 2.88 -6.61
N LEU A 218 24.98 3.02 -5.33
CA LEU A 218 26.06 2.32 -4.67
C LEU A 218 25.48 1.28 -3.73
N ASN A 219 25.67 0.00 -4.04
CA ASN A 219 25.20 -1.09 -3.19
C ASN A 219 26.29 -2.12 -2.88
N ILE A 220 26.01 -2.95 -1.88
CA ILE A 220 26.89 -3.95 -1.29
C ILE A 220 26.15 -5.27 -1.24
N SER A 221 26.79 -6.37 -1.67
CA SER A 221 26.27 -7.71 -1.44
C SER A 221 26.63 -8.16 -0.03
N VAL A 222 25.63 -8.58 0.75
CA VAL A 222 25.83 -8.95 2.15
C VAL A 222 25.20 -10.31 2.50
N ASP A 223 25.93 -11.04 3.33
CA ASP A 223 25.48 -12.20 4.06
C ASP A 223 24.91 -11.76 5.41
N LEU A 224 23.92 -12.49 5.94
CA LEU A 224 23.17 -12.08 7.13
C LEU A 224 23.05 -13.20 8.15
N ALA A 225 22.96 -12.79 9.41
CA ALA A 225 22.65 -13.60 10.57
C ALA A 225 21.75 -12.79 11.51
N VAL A 226 20.76 -13.41 12.12
CA VAL A 226 19.99 -12.77 13.20
C VAL A 226 20.81 -12.81 14.48
N HIS A 227 21.08 -11.62 15.02
CA HIS A 227 21.93 -11.45 16.18
C HIS A 227 21.40 -12.23 17.40
N GLY A 228 22.30 -12.94 18.09
CA GLY A 228 21.97 -13.77 19.25
C GLY A 228 21.25 -15.09 18.95
N ARG A 229 20.88 -15.35 17.68
CA ARG A 229 20.26 -16.61 17.25
C ARG A 229 21.19 -17.43 16.36
N ASP A 230 21.70 -16.80 15.31
CA ASP A 230 22.52 -17.45 14.30
C ASP A 230 24.01 -17.31 14.66
N LYS A 231 24.83 -18.32 14.34
CA LYS A 231 26.25 -18.34 14.73
C LYS A 231 27.13 -17.40 13.90
N GLU A 232 26.89 -17.35 12.59
CA GLU A 232 27.69 -16.58 11.64
C GLU A 232 26.82 -16.12 10.45
N PRO A 233 27.13 -14.95 9.84
CA PRO A 233 26.45 -14.49 8.63
C PRO A 233 26.63 -15.46 7.47
N SER A 234 25.55 -15.73 6.72
CA SER A 234 25.59 -16.54 5.50
C SER A 234 24.67 -15.96 4.41
N PRO A 235 24.82 -16.35 3.13
CA PRO A 235 23.90 -15.95 2.08
C PRO A 235 22.47 -16.36 2.45
N PRO A 236 21.54 -15.41 2.60
CA PRO A 236 20.24 -15.70 3.19
C PRO A 236 19.25 -16.31 2.18
N VAL A 237 19.59 -16.30 0.89
CA VAL A 237 18.77 -16.83 -0.18
C VAL A 237 19.42 -18.10 -0.72
N GLU A 238 18.63 -19.17 -0.78
CA GLU A 238 19.04 -20.45 -1.33
C GLU A 238 17.97 -21.01 -2.28
N ALA A 239 18.41 -21.48 -3.44
CA ALA A 239 17.61 -22.22 -4.42
C ALA A 239 18.22 -23.60 -4.62
N SER A 240 17.40 -24.64 -4.67
CA SER A 240 17.86 -26.00 -4.95
C SER A 240 17.04 -26.64 -6.06
N LEU A 241 17.70 -27.29 -7.02
CA LEU A 241 17.07 -27.97 -8.15
C LEU A 241 17.56 -29.41 -8.21
N ARG A 242 16.63 -30.36 -8.36
CA ARG A 242 16.93 -31.77 -8.64
C ARG A 242 15.93 -32.40 -9.60
N VAL A 243 16.31 -33.56 -10.14
CA VAL A 243 15.45 -34.42 -10.96
C VAL A 243 14.59 -35.32 -10.06
N ILE A 244 13.36 -35.59 -10.50
CA ILE A 244 12.42 -36.50 -9.83
C ILE A 244 11.82 -37.50 -10.84
N GLU A 245 11.47 -38.70 -10.38
CA GLU A 245 10.97 -39.81 -11.20
C GLU A 245 9.45 -39.72 -11.49
N GLN A 246 8.97 -38.50 -11.73
CA GLN A 246 7.58 -38.21 -12.06
C GLN A 246 7.55 -37.02 -13.02
N PRO A 247 6.75 -37.02 -14.09
CA PRO A 247 6.71 -35.95 -15.10
C PRO A 247 5.90 -34.73 -14.62
N VAL A 248 6.31 -34.16 -13.48
CA VAL A 248 5.68 -33.01 -12.83
C VAL A 248 6.72 -31.95 -12.48
N LEU A 249 6.26 -30.72 -12.27
CA LEU A 249 7.03 -29.68 -11.59
C LEU A 249 6.63 -29.66 -10.11
N ARG A 250 7.52 -30.10 -9.23
CA ARG A 250 7.33 -29.97 -7.78
C ARG A 250 7.98 -28.68 -7.31
N LEU A 251 7.18 -27.70 -6.94
CA LEU A 251 7.65 -26.42 -6.42
C LEU A 251 7.50 -26.43 -4.90
N THR A 252 8.55 -26.06 -4.17
CA THR A 252 8.52 -25.99 -2.70
C THR A 252 9.13 -24.69 -2.19
N SER A 253 8.47 -24.04 -1.24
CA SER A 253 9.04 -22.96 -0.44
C SER A 253 9.11 -23.42 1.01
N VAL A 254 10.34 -23.48 1.53
CA VAL A 254 10.62 -23.91 2.91
C VAL A 254 10.11 -22.89 3.91
N ASP A 255 10.32 -21.60 3.63
CA ASP A 255 9.94 -20.48 4.49
C ASP A 255 8.41 -20.26 4.55
N LEU A 256 7.69 -20.57 3.47
CA LEU A 256 6.23 -20.50 3.42
C LEU A 256 5.56 -21.81 3.85
N GLY A 257 6.31 -22.90 4.03
CA GLY A 257 5.76 -24.21 4.35
C GLY A 257 4.74 -24.68 3.31
N CYS A 258 5.06 -24.49 2.03
CA CYS A 258 4.13 -24.75 0.92
C CYS A 258 4.82 -25.57 -0.18
N THR A 259 4.14 -26.61 -0.67
CA THR A 259 4.54 -27.43 -1.81
C THR A 259 3.36 -27.61 -2.75
N ALA A 260 3.63 -27.53 -4.06
CA ALA A 260 2.68 -27.87 -5.12
C ALA A 260 3.32 -28.85 -6.11
N GLU A 261 2.58 -29.89 -6.50
CA GLU A 261 2.91 -30.78 -7.61
C GLU A 261 2.08 -30.39 -8.83
N ILE A 262 2.73 -29.77 -9.81
CA ILE A 262 2.07 -29.21 -10.98
C ILE A 262 2.22 -30.19 -12.15
N SER A 263 1.08 -30.67 -12.66
CA SER A 263 1.00 -31.59 -13.80
C SER A 263 0.39 -30.98 -15.05
N SER A 264 -0.14 -29.75 -14.97
CA SER A 264 -0.76 -29.05 -16.10
C SER A 264 -0.05 -27.73 -16.40
N LEU A 265 0.02 -27.36 -17.69
CA LEU A 265 0.64 -26.07 -18.09
C LEU A 265 -0.12 -24.87 -17.52
N ASN A 266 -1.46 -24.90 -17.52
CA ASN A 266 -2.27 -23.79 -17.05
C ASN A 266 -1.99 -23.42 -15.59
N GLU A 267 -1.73 -24.42 -14.74
CA GLU A 267 -1.43 -24.20 -13.33
C GLU A 267 -0.07 -23.54 -13.08
N VAL A 268 0.88 -23.67 -14.01
CA VAL A 268 2.16 -22.94 -13.96
C VAL A 268 1.94 -21.43 -14.11
N PHE A 269 0.91 -21.02 -14.87
CA PHE A 269 0.55 -19.62 -15.09
C PHE A 269 -0.51 -19.09 -14.11
N ASP A 270 -1.01 -19.91 -13.19
CA ASP A 270 -1.94 -19.50 -12.13
C ASP A 270 -1.18 -19.12 -10.85
N PHE A 271 -0.84 -17.83 -10.72
CA PHE A 271 -0.09 -17.31 -9.57
C PHE A 271 -0.92 -17.13 -8.29
N ALA A 272 -2.25 -17.25 -8.36
CA ALA A 272 -3.13 -17.09 -7.19
C ALA A 272 -3.48 -18.41 -6.51
N LYS A 273 -3.31 -19.54 -7.21
CA LYS A 273 -3.67 -20.87 -6.70
C LYS A 273 -2.96 -21.23 -5.38
N ASP A 274 -1.73 -20.77 -5.21
CA ASP A 274 -0.86 -21.10 -4.08
C ASP A 274 0.15 -19.97 -3.80
N TYR A 275 0.93 -20.09 -2.72
CA TYR A 275 1.93 -19.09 -2.34
C TYR A 275 3.26 -19.19 -3.12
N LEU A 276 3.34 -20.01 -4.16
CA LEU A 276 4.58 -20.34 -4.89
C LEU A 276 4.74 -19.53 -6.18
N GLY A 277 4.01 -18.42 -6.32
CA GLY A 277 4.04 -17.55 -7.50
C GLY A 277 5.45 -17.13 -7.93
N LEU A 278 6.39 -16.92 -7.00
CA LEU A 278 7.78 -16.57 -7.33
C LEU A 278 8.53 -17.74 -7.97
N LEU A 279 8.30 -18.98 -7.52
CA LEU A 279 8.87 -20.18 -8.16
C LEU A 279 8.28 -20.40 -9.54
N LYS A 280 6.97 -20.20 -9.70
CA LYS A 280 6.30 -20.23 -11.02
C LYS A 280 6.91 -19.19 -11.96
N ALA A 281 7.10 -17.96 -11.49
CA ALA A 281 7.76 -16.89 -12.24
C ALA A 281 9.19 -17.28 -12.66
N ALA A 282 9.97 -17.92 -11.77
CA ALA A 282 11.33 -18.36 -12.07
C ALA A 282 11.37 -19.45 -13.15
N VAL A 283 10.47 -20.44 -13.08
CA VAL A 283 10.35 -21.51 -14.10
C VAL A 283 9.96 -20.92 -15.46
N ILE A 284 9.07 -19.92 -15.47
CA ILE A 284 8.65 -19.25 -16.70
C ILE A 284 9.79 -18.37 -17.27
N ALA A 285 10.37 -17.52 -16.44
CA ALA A 285 11.39 -16.56 -16.85
C ALA A 285 12.74 -17.21 -17.22
N SER A 286 13.03 -18.40 -16.70
CA SER A 286 14.20 -19.21 -17.10
C SER A 286 14.02 -19.94 -18.43
N GLY A 287 12.79 -20.01 -18.96
CA GLY A 287 12.45 -20.66 -20.22
C GLY A 287 12.19 -22.17 -20.12
N ILE A 288 12.17 -22.76 -18.91
CA ILE A 288 11.79 -24.17 -18.72
C ILE A 288 10.33 -24.36 -19.15
N VAL A 289 9.44 -23.46 -18.73
CA VAL A 289 8.06 -23.34 -19.25
C VAL A 289 7.91 -21.98 -19.92
N PRO A 290 8.28 -21.85 -21.20
CA PRO A 290 8.41 -20.54 -21.84
C PRO A 290 7.04 -19.86 -22.01
N PRO A 291 6.94 -18.51 -21.90
CA PRO A 291 5.66 -17.79 -21.98
C PRO A 291 4.86 -18.06 -23.26
N GLY A 292 5.51 -18.34 -24.39
CA GLY A 292 4.83 -18.61 -25.66
C GLY A 292 3.96 -19.87 -25.66
N ILE A 293 4.17 -20.80 -24.72
CA ILE A 293 3.40 -22.06 -24.64
C ILE A 293 2.08 -21.90 -23.88
N GLU A 294 1.88 -20.77 -23.19
CA GLU A 294 0.66 -20.46 -22.46
C GLU A 294 -0.56 -20.52 -23.40
N GLY A 295 -1.57 -21.32 -23.03
CA GLY A 295 -2.80 -21.46 -23.83
C GLY A 295 -2.66 -22.32 -25.11
N SER A 296 -1.51 -22.98 -25.34
CA SER A 296 -1.30 -23.87 -26.51
C SER A 296 -2.10 -25.19 -26.47
N GLY A 297 -2.68 -25.54 -25.31
CA GLY A 297 -3.39 -26.81 -25.09
C GLY A 297 -2.48 -28.04 -24.95
N GLN A 298 -1.15 -27.83 -24.87
CA GLN A 298 -0.15 -28.89 -24.81
C GLN A 298 0.00 -29.49 -23.39
N SER A 299 0.68 -30.62 -23.29
CA SER A 299 0.96 -31.29 -22.01
C SER A 299 2.25 -30.78 -21.37
N LEU A 300 2.23 -30.58 -20.04
CA LEU A 300 3.44 -30.29 -19.28
C LEU A 300 4.39 -31.50 -19.28
N ALA A 301 3.85 -32.72 -19.26
CA ALA A 301 4.66 -33.94 -19.31
C ALA A 301 5.47 -34.03 -20.61
N ASP A 302 4.88 -33.71 -21.76
CA ASP A 302 5.56 -33.74 -23.07
C ASP A 302 6.68 -32.68 -23.14
N LEU A 303 6.45 -31.53 -22.49
CA LEU A 303 7.48 -30.49 -22.35
C LEU A 303 8.64 -30.97 -21.46
N LEU A 304 8.33 -31.56 -20.30
CA LEU A 304 9.33 -32.09 -19.38
C LEU A 304 10.11 -33.27 -19.98
N GLU A 305 9.46 -34.10 -20.79
CA GLU A 305 10.14 -35.17 -21.54
C GLU A 305 11.22 -34.59 -22.46
N ARG A 306 10.95 -33.45 -23.10
CA ARG A 306 11.94 -32.75 -23.94
C ARG A 306 13.04 -32.11 -23.13
N VAL A 307 12.75 -31.53 -21.96
CA VAL A 307 13.75 -30.81 -21.15
C VAL A 307 14.61 -31.77 -20.32
N VAL A 308 13.98 -32.72 -19.63
CA VAL A 308 14.60 -33.57 -18.59
C VAL A 308 14.80 -35.00 -19.11
N GLY A 309 13.77 -35.59 -19.69
CA GLY A 309 13.76 -36.96 -20.18
C GLY A 309 12.45 -37.70 -19.88
N PRO A 310 12.22 -38.88 -20.50
CA PRO A 310 10.94 -39.60 -20.40
C PRO A 310 10.58 -39.98 -18.96
N GLY A 311 9.37 -39.63 -18.53
CA GLY A 311 8.85 -39.94 -17.19
C GLY A 311 9.51 -39.17 -16.05
N LEU A 312 10.40 -38.23 -16.35
CA LEU A 312 11.13 -37.43 -15.36
C LEU A 312 10.54 -36.01 -15.27
N GLY A 313 10.75 -35.40 -14.11
CA GLY A 313 10.37 -34.02 -13.84
C GLY A 313 11.40 -33.33 -12.97
N LEU A 314 11.04 -32.15 -12.46
CA LEU A 314 11.94 -31.31 -11.66
C LEU A 314 11.31 -30.97 -10.32
N GLU A 315 12.13 -30.97 -9.29
CA GLU A 315 11.82 -30.34 -8.00
C GLU A 315 12.68 -29.09 -7.83
N LEU A 316 12.01 -27.95 -7.68
CA LEU A 316 12.63 -26.66 -7.42
C LEU A 316 12.22 -26.19 -6.01
N VAL A 317 13.22 -25.97 -5.17
CA VAL A 317 13.04 -25.60 -3.76
C VAL A 317 13.63 -24.21 -3.55
N SER A 318 12.87 -23.35 -2.87
CA SER A 318 13.34 -22.07 -2.36
C SER A 318 13.45 -22.12 -0.84
N ASN A 319 14.50 -21.49 -0.31
CA ASN A 319 14.70 -21.31 1.12
C ASN A 319 15.24 -19.90 1.38
N VAL A 320 14.52 -19.13 2.19
CA VAL A 320 14.95 -17.80 2.67
C VAL A 320 15.15 -17.93 4.17
N ASN A 321 16.37 -17.71 4.62
CA ASN A 321 16.73 -17.88 6.04
C ASN A 321 16.19 -16.73 6.89
N ASN A 322 14.92 -16.84 7.32
CA ASN A 322 14.28 -16.04 8.36
C ASN A 322 14.41 -14.50 8.19
N ILE A 323 14.46 -14.03 6.94
CA ILE A 323 14.34 -12.61 6.65
C ILE A 323 12.87 -12.30 6.39
N PRO A 324 12.26 -11.39 7.15
CA PRO A 324 10.86 -11.05 6.97
C PRO A 324 10.60 -10.38 5.62
N LYS A 325 9.36 -10.55 5.12
CA LYS A 325 8.86 -9.73 4.02
C LYS A 325 8.93 -8.24 4.42
N GLY A 326 9.40 -7.39 3.50
CA GLY A 326 9.54 -5.95 3.75
C GLY A 326 10.89 -5.51 4.31
N SER A 327 11.90 -6.40 4.34
CA SER A 327 13.23 -6.11 4.88
C SER A 327 14.05 -5.01 4.20
N ARG A 328 13.60 -4.55 3.01
CA ARG A 328 14.30 -3.56 2.15
C ARG A 328 15.64 -4.02 1.60
N LEU A 329 15.95 -5.30 1.70
CA LEU A 329 17.16 -5.92 1.16
C LEU A 329 16.93 -6.60 -0.21
N ALA A 330 15.78 -6.33 -0.84
CA ALA A 330 15.35 -6.92 -2.11
C ALA A 330 15.43 -8.47 -2.15
N VAL A 331 14.99 -9.13 -1.06
CA VAL A 331 15.06 -10.58 -0.92
C VAL A 331 14.31 -11.31 -2.03
N SER A 332 13.11 -10.83 -2.40
CA SER A 332 12.28 -11.44 -3.45
C SER A 332 12.98 -11.47 -4.81
N THR A 333 13.60 -10.37 -5.21
CA THR A 333 14.30 -10.24 -6.49
C THR A 333 15.57 -11.06 -6.52
N ASN A 334 16.34 -11.07 -5.42
CA ASN A 334 17.52 -11.93 -5.30
C ASN A 334 17.15 -13.42 -5.27
N LEU A 335 16.03 -13.79 -4.64
CA LEU A 335 15.50 -15.16 -4.68
C LEU A 335 15.07 -15.56 -6.08
N LEU A 336 14.34 -14.68 -6.78
CA LEU A 336 13.97 -14.91 -8.17
C LEU A 336 15.21 -15.07 -9.05
N ALA A 337 16.22 -14.22 -8.88
CA ALA A 337 17.50 -14.32 -9.58
C ALA A 337 18.23 -15.64 -9.26
N ALA A 338 18.26 -16.09 -8.00
CA ALA A 338 18.87 -17.36 -7.59
C ALA A 338 18.16 -18.57 -8.21
N LEU A 339 16.83 -18.57 -8.23
CA LEU A 339 16.02 -19.62 -8.85
C LEU A 339 16.25 -19.66 -10.37
N ILE A 340 16.27 -18.49 -11.02
CA ILE A 340 16.57 -18.38 -12.46
C ILE A 340 18.00 -18.84 -12.76
N GLY A 341 18.97 -18.46 -11.94
CA GLY A 341 20.37 -18.89 -12.05
C GLY A 341 20.50 -20.41 -11.97
N ALA A 342 19.89 -21.04 -10.97
CA ALA A 342 19.87 -22.49 -10.84
C ALA A 342 19.26 -23.18 -12.07
N CYS A 343 18.11 -22.68 -12.57
CA CYS A 343 17.47 -23.20 -13.78
C CYS A 343 18.34 -23.00 -15.04
N MET A 344 18.99 -21.86 -15.18
CA MET A 344 19.87 -21.55 -16.32
C MET A 344 21.10 -22.45 -16.34
N ARG A 345 21.72 -22.70 -15.19
CA ARG A 345 22.84 -23.62 -15.05
C ARG A 345 22.44 -25.06 -15.35
N ALA A 346 21.30 -25.49 -14.80
CA ALA A 346 20.77 -26.83 -15.00
C ALA A 346 20.45 -27.12 -16.46
N THR A 347 20.08 -26.11 -17.25
CA THR A 347 19.70 -26.24 -18.67
C THR A 347 20.79 -25.84 -19.67
N GLY A 348 22.01 -25.58 -19.19
CA GLY A 348 23.16 -25.22 -20.03
C GLY A 348 23.10 -23.81 -20.66
N GLN A 349 22.20 -22.96 -20.18
CA GLN A 349 22.11 -21.55 -20.58
C GLN A 349 23.22 -20.71 -19.95
N ALA A 350 23.72 -21.11 -18.78
CA ALA A 350 24.99 -20.66 -18.24
C ALA A 350 26.08 -21.69 -18.57
N SER A 351 27.28 -21.21 -18.89
CA SER A 351 28.44 -22.01 -19.26
C SER A 351 28.85 -22.99 -18.15
N SER A 352 28.85 -22.52 -16.91
CA SER A 352 29.33 -23.28 -15.74
C SER A 352 28.18 -23.78 -14.87
N LEU A 353 28.19 -25.07 -14.54
CA LEU A 353 27.21 -25.69 -13.64
C LEU A 353 27.40 -25.23 -12.18
N THR A 354 28.63 -25.00 -11.75
CA THR A 354 29.00 -24.56 -10.40
C THR A 354 29.85 -23.28 -10.45
N GLY A 355 30.06 -22.62 -9.31
CA GLY A 355 30.82 -21.39 -9.19
C GLY A 355 30.01 -20.11 -9.44
N GLY A 356 30.70 -19.00 -9.66
CA GLY A 356 30.08 -17.70 -10.00
C GLY A 356 29.56 -17.64 -11.44
N LEU A 357 28.69 -16.68 -11.72
CA LEU A 357 28.24 -16.36 -13.09
C LEU A 357 29.22 -15.38 -13.77
N ALA A 358 29.37 -15.49 -15.09
CA ALA A 358 30.04 -14.50 -15.93
C ALA A 358 29.19 -13.22 -16.06
N GLU A 359 29.79 -12.09 -16.45
CA GLU A 359 29.11 -10.79 -16.50
C GLU A 359 27.91 -10.76 -17.47
N ASP A 360 28.03 -11.39 -18.63
CA ASP A 360 26.95 -11.55 -19.60
C ASP A 360 25.84 -12.46 -19.07
N GLU A 361 26.19 -13.55 -18.38
CA GLU A 361 25.23 -14.44 -17.72
C GLU A 361 24.46 -13.71 -16.60
N ARG A 362 25.13 -12.91 -15.77
CA ARG A 362 24.47 -12.09 -14.72
C ARG A 362 23.49 -11.10 -15.32
N ARG A 363 23.82 -10.49 -16.47
CA ARG A 363 22.94 -9.56 -17.18
C ARG A 363 21.68 -10.26 -17.70
N ILE A 364 21.80 -11.50 -18.18
CA ILE A 364 20.65 -12.31 -18.60
C ILE A 364 19.79 -12.68 -17.39
N VAL A 365 20.41 -13.09 -16.27
CA VAL A 365 19.68 -13.37 -15.01
C VAL A 365 18.93 -12.13 -14.54
N LEU A 366 19.56 -10.95 -14.54
CA LEU A 366 18.88 -9.69 -14.23
C LEU A 366 17.70 -9.46 -15.18
N ALA A 367 17.90 -9.49 -16.50
CA ALA A 367 16.82 -9.27 -17.46
C ALA A 367 15.63 -10.24 -17.27
N ARG A 368 15.90 -11.48 -16.88
CA ARG A 368 14.87 -12.50 -16.59
C ARG A 368 14.25 -12.36 -15.22
N ALA A 369 14.99 -11.90 -14.21
CA ALA A 369 14.43 -11.53 -12.92
C ALA A 369 13.42 -10.39 -13.11
N LEU A 370 13.75 -9.38 -13.94
CA LEU A 370 12.79 -8.34 -14.31
C LEU A 370 11.57 -8.93 -15.01
N LEU A 371 11.76 -9.82 -15.98
CA LEU A 371 10.63 -10.51 -16.62
C LEU A 371 9.74 -11.21 -15.58
N GLY A 372 10.34 -11.97 -14.66
CA GLY A 372 9.61 -12.72 -13.65
C GLY A 372 8.89 -11.83 -12.63
N GLU A 373 9.47 -10.68 -12.25
CA GLU A 373 8.80 -9.68 -11.42
C GLU A 373 7.55 -9.15 -12.12
N TRP A 374 7.68 -8.74 -13.38
CA TRP A 374 6.57 -8.17 -14.14
C TRP A 374 5.48 -9.21 -14.45
N ILE A 375 5.85 -10.47 -14.73
CA ILE A 375 4.88 -11.57 -14.89
C ILE A 375 4.18 -11.84 -13.55
N GLY A 376 4.91 -11.82 -12.45
CA GLY A 376 4.39 -11.96 -11.08
C GLY A 376 3.65 -10.72 -10.57
N GLY A 377 3.54 -9.64 -11.36
CA GLY A 377 2.79 -8.43 -11.03
C GLY A 377 3.50 -7.42 -10.13
N SER A 378 4.82 -7.54 -9.93
CA SER A 378 5.67 -6.62 -9.16
C SER A 378 6.53 -5.75 -10.09
N GLY A 379 6.64 -4.45 -9.81
CA GLY A 379 7.54 -3.52 -10.50
C GLY A 379 8.61 -3.00 -9.54
N GLY A 380 9.88 -3.36 -9.77
CA GLY A 380 11.03 -2.96 -8.94
C GLY A 380 12.01 -2.00 -9.62
N GLY A 381 13.13 -1.74 -8.96
CA GLY A 381 14.28 -1.03 -9.55
C GLY A 381 15.37 -2.01 -9.95
N TRP A 382 16.21 -1.69 -10.94
CA TRP A 382 17.22 -2.65 -11.41
C TRP A 382 18.25 -3.04 -10.35
N GLN A 383 18.43 -2.24 -9.29
CA GLN A 383 19.39 -2.52 -8.21
C GLN A 383 19.01 -3.74 -7.36
N ASP A 384 17.74 -4.16 -7.41
CA ASP A 384 17.18 -5.16 -6.52
C ASP A 384 17.81 -6.55 -6.72
N SER A 385 18.29 -6.83 -7.94
CA SER A 385 19.10 -8.01 -8.26
C SER A 385 20.58 -7.90 -7.86
N GLY A 386 20.95 -6.86 -7.10
CA GLY A 386 22.34 -6.54 -6.79
C GLY A 386 23.11 -7.65 -6.08
N GLY A 387 22.45 -8.60 -5.40
CA GLY A 387 23.09 -9.76 -4.77
C GLY A 387 23.75 -10.72 -5.76
N VAL A 388 23.34 -10.69 -7.03
CA VAL A 388 23.95 -11.49 -8.10
C VAL A 388 25.42 -11.11 -8.33
N TRP A 389 25.78 -9.85 -8.14
CA TRP A 389 27.15 -9.34 -8.27
C TRP A 389 27.92 -9.38 -6.94
N PRO A 390 29.25 -9.57 -6.96
CA PRO A 390 30.07 -9.59 -5.75
C PRO A 390 30.27 -8.20 -5.13
N GLY A 391 30.53 -8.19 -3.83
CA GLY A 391 31.13 -7.08 -3.08
C GLY A 391 30.37 -5.76 -3.17
N MET A 392 31.12 -4.67 -3.11
CA MET A 392 30.65 -3.30 -3.34
C MET A 392 30.63 -3.00 -4.84
N LYS A 393 29.57 -2.38 -5.34
CA LYS A 393 29.48 -1.98 -6.75
C LYS A 393 28.73 -0.67 -6.94
N LEU A 394 29.25 0.12 -7.88
CA LEU A 394 28.60 1.28 -8.44
C LEU A 394 27.82 0.84 -9.67
N ILE A 395 26.52 1.09 -9.68
CA ILE A 395 25.62 0.73 -10.75
C ILE A 395 25.08 2.01 -11.37
N THR A 396 25.16 2.13 -12.69
CA THR A 396 24.83 3.37 -13.41
C THR A 396 23.89 3.12 -14.57
N GLY A 397 23.00 4.07 -14.82
CA GLY A 397 22.26 4.17 -16.08
C GLY A 397 23.22 4.31 -17.26
N ALA A 398 22.74 3.98 -18.45
CA ALA A 398 23.54 4.04 -19.67
C ALA A 398 22.70 4.63 -20.81
N VAL A 399 23.33 5.50 -21.61
CA VAL A 399 22.73 6.09 -22.81
C VAL A 399 22.40 5.01 -23.84
N ALA A 400 21.23 5.11 -24.48
CA ALA A 400 20.82 4.22 -25.57
C ALA A 400 21.63 4.51 -26.85
N ARG A 401 22.07 3.45 -27.52
CA ARG A 401 22.91 3.49 -28.73
C ARG A 401 22.28 2.66 -29.84
N GLU A 402 22.72 2.88 -31.07
CA GLU A 402 22.29 2.09 -32.22
C GLU A 402 22.45 0.58 -31.94
N GLY A 403 21.37 -0.18 -32.13
CA GLY A 403 21.28 -1.61 -31.79
C GLY A 403 20.59 -1.92 -30.47
N ASP A 404 20.46 -0.94 -29.55
CA ASP A 404 19.62 -1.10 -28.36
C ASP A 404 18.12 -0.97 -28.73
N PRO A 405 17.22 -1.75 -28.11
CA PRO A 405 15.77 -1.64 -28.36
C PRO A 405 15.19 -0.25 -28.06
N GLU A 406 15.87 0.51 -27.20
CA GLU A 406 15.46 1.85 -26.76
C GLU A 406 15.98 3.00 -27.64
N PHE A 407 16.84 2.72 -28.63
CA PHE A 407 17.43 3.76 -29.47
C PHE A 407 16.38 4.53 -30.28
N GLY A 408 16.40 5.86 -30.20
CA GLY A 408 15.37 6.73 -30.81
C GLY A 408 14.05 6.80 -30.03
N ILE A 409 13.83 5.89 -29.07
CA ILE A 409 12.61 5.80 -28.25
C ILE A 409 12.80 6.48 -26.89
N SER A 410 13.98 6.35 -26.27
CA SER A 410 14.33 6.99 -24.99
C SER A 410 15.82 7.35 -24.91
N ARG A 411 16.21 8.17 -23.92
CA ARG A 411 17.61 8.64 -23.77
C ARG A 411 18.53 7.56 -23.22
N GLY A 412 18.05 6.76 -22.27
CA GLY A 412 18.78 5.67 -21.63
C GLY A 412 18.24 4.29 -21.99
N ARG A 413 19.03 3.26 -21.68
CA ARG A 413 18.67 1.84 -21.83
C ARG A 413 17.92 1.35 -20.60
N LEU A 414 17.13 0.27 -20.76
CA LEU A 414 16.48 -0.41 -19.63
C LEU A 414 17.51 -0.97 -18.63
N MET A 415 18.60 -1.54 -19.16
CA MET A 415 19.59 -2.27 -18.38
C MET A 415 20.76 -1.38 -17.96
N PRO A 416 21.17 -1.41 -16.68
CA PRO A 416 22.28 -0.61 -16.18
C PRO A 416 23.64 -1.21 -16.52
N THR A 417 24.71 -0.50 -16.12
CA THR A 417 26.08 -1.00 -16.09
C THR A 417 26.58 -1.13 -14.66
N HIS A 418 27.30 -2.23 -14.37
CA HIS A 418 27.87 -2.51 -13.06
C HIS A 418 29.38 -2.31 -13.10
N ARG A 419 29.91 -1.54 -12.14
CA ARG A 419 31.35 -1.42 -11.85
C ARG A 419 31.59 -1.96 -10.45
N ILE A 420 32.23 -3.12 -10.36
CA ILE A 420 32.67 -3.68 -9.08
C ILE A 420 33.76 -2.76 -8.54
N LEU A 421 33.63 -2.35 -7.28
CA LEU A 421 34.66 -1.58 -6.57
C LEU A 421 35.70 -2.56 -6.07
N ASP A 422 36.95 -2.35 -6.47
CA ASP A 422 38.07 -3.20 -6.06
C ASP A 422 38.67 -2.72 -4.71
N HIS A 423 39.89 -3.16 -4.40
CA HIS A 423 40.60 -2.76 -3.18
C HIS A 423 41.25 -1.38 -3.28
N ASP A 424 41.42 -0.81 -4.47
CA ASP A 424 41.90 0.56 -4.67
C ASP A 424 40.75 1.57 -4.50
N ASP A 425 39.53 1.18 -4.86
CA ASP A 425 38.30 1.92 -4.58
C ASP A 425 37.88 1.85 -3.11
N ALA A 426 37.99 0.67 -2.49
CA ALA A 426 37.60 0.42 -1.10
C ALA A 426 38.55 -0.60 -0.44
N PRO A 427 39.60 -0.14 0.26
CA PRO A 427 40.60 -1.00 0.89
C PRO A 427 40.00 -2.01 1.87
N ALA A 428 40.65 -3.16 2.06
CA ALA A 428 40.18 -4.21 2.97
C ALA A 428 39.95 -3.68 4.42
N ALA A 429 40.81 -2.77 4.88
CA ALA A 429 40.66 -2.11 6.18
C ALA A 429 39.39 -1.24 6.26
N ALA A 430 39.03 -0.54 5.18
CA ALA A 430 37.80 0.26 5.11
C ALA A 430 36.55 -0.64 5.15
N ARG A 431 36.56 -1.74 4.38
CA ARG A 431 35.49 -2.75 4.38
C ARG A 431 35.29 -3.38 5.75
N LYS A 432 36.39 -3.73 6.42
CA LYS A 432 36.36 -4.25 7.79
C LYS A 432 35.83 -3.22 8.78
N LYS A 433 36.35 -1.99 8.75
CA LYS A 433 35.91 -0.90 9.64
C LYS A 433 34.43 -0.59 9.48
N LEU A 434 33.89 -0.60 8.25
CA LEU A 434 32.46 -0.42 8.01
C LEU A 434 31.63 -1.54 8.67
N GLN A 435 32.04 -2.80 8.51
CA GLN A 435 31.38 -3.95 9.19
C GLN A 435 31.48 -3.83 10.71
N ASP A 436 32.63 -3.39 11.23
CA ASP A 436 32.87 -3.24 12.67
C ASP A 436 32.15 -2.02 13.27
N SER A 437 31.62 -1.10 12.45
CA SER A 437 30.93 0.14 12.89
C SER A 437 29.41 0.13 12.68
N LEU A 438 28.93 -0.60 11.67
CA LEU A 438 27.51 -0.60 11.28
C LEU A 438 26.71 -1.64 12.07
N VAL A 439 25.60 -1.18 12.66
CA VAL A 439 24.52 -2.04 13.17
C VAL A 439 23.36 -2.02 12.19
N LEU A 440 23.06 -3.19 11.62
CA LEU A 440 21.97 -3.38 10.67
C LEU A 440 20.72 -3.86 11.41
N VAL A 441 19.57 -3.26 11.15
CA VAL A 441 18.33 -3.58 11.87
C VAL A 441 17.11 -3.67 10.96
N HIS A 442 16.14 -4.47 11.38
CA HIS A 442 14.77 -4.44 10.91
C HIS A 442 13.85 -3.86 11.99
N GLY A 443 13.19 -2.73 11.73
CA GLY A 443 12.33 -2.04 12.69
C GLY A 443 10.96 -2.70 12.92
N GLY A 444 10.62 -3.75 12.16
CA GLY A 444 9.38 -4.50 12.31
C GLY A 444 8.17 -3.94 11.56
N MET A 445 8.30 -2.79 10.89
CA MET A 445 7.24 -2.21 10.06
C MET A 445 7.22 -2.86 8.67
N ALA A 446 6.02 -3.08 8.13
CA ALA A 446 5.82 -3.41 6.73
C ALA A 446 5.10 -2.23 6.06
N GLN A 447 5.61 -1.75 4.93
CA GLN A 447 5.01 -0.61 4.21
C GLN A 447 4.99 -0.88 2.71
N ASN A 448 3.85 -0.58 2.08
CA ASN A 448 3.72 -0.63 0.63
C ASN A 448 4.45 0.57 0.00
N VAL A 449 5.38 0.27 -0.90
CA VAL A 449 6.18 1.26 -1.63
C VAL A 449 5.65 1.56 -3.04
N GLY A 450 4.66 0.79 -3.52
CA GLY A 450 4.07 0.98 -4.85
C GLY A 450 3.66 2.43 -5.15
N PRO A 451 2.83 3.07 -4.31
CA PRO A 451 2.43 4.47 -4.52
C PRO A 451 3.60 5.47 -4.49
N ILE A 452 4.69 5.14 -3.80
CA ILE A 452 5.88 5.99 -3.71
C ILE A 452 6.66 5.96 -5.02
N LEU A 453 6.76 4.79 -5.66
CA LEU A 453 7.35 4.66 -6.99
C LEU A 453 6.66 5.62 -7.97
N GLU A 454 5.32 5.57 -8.04
CA GLU A 454 4.53 6.43 -8.92
C GLU A 454 4.72 7.93 -8.59
N MET A 455 4.72 8.30 -7.30
CA MET A 455 4.96 9.67 -6.88
C MET A 455 6.34 10.19 -7.31
N VAL A 456 7.42 9.45 -7.04
CA VAL A 456 8.80 9.88 -7.38
C VAL A 456 8.95 9.99 -8.90
N THR A 457 8.35 9.06 -9.64
CA THR A 457 8.27 9.10 -11.10
C THR A 457 7.69 10.40 -11.61
N GLU A 458 6.52 10.76 -11.08
CA GLU A 458 5.79 11.94 -11.48
C GLU A 458 6.61 13.19 -11.20
N LYS A 459 7.05 13.39 -9.96
CA LYS A 459 7.82 14.57 -9.55
C LYS A 459 9.07 14.78 -10.40
N TYR A 460 9.79 13.71 -10.72
CA TYR A 460 10.97 13.81 -11.57
C TYR A 460 10.64 14.15 -13.01
N LEU A 461 9.64 13.50 -13.63
CA LEU A 461 9.27 13.78 -15.02
C LEU A 461 8.63 15.17 -15.18
N LEU A 462 8.01 15.70 -14.12
CA LEU A 462 7.54 17.09 -14.02
C LEU A 462 8.66 18.11 -13.76
N ARG A 463 9.84 17.64 -13.34
CA ARG A 463 10.95 18.48 -12.84
C ARG A 463 10.45 19.40 -11.71
N SER A 464 9.67 18.86 -10.77
CA SER A 464 9.24 19.57 -9.56
C SER A 464 10.47 20.14 -8.85
N GLU A 465 10.49 21.45 -8.63
CA GLU A 465 11.72 22.20 -8.36
C GLU A 465 12.47 21.75 -7.08
N PRO A 466 11.80 21.57 -5.92
CA PRO A 466 12.45 21.08 -4.72
C PRO A 466 13.03 19.67 -4.91
N GLU A 467 12.25 18.75 -5.48
CA GLU A 467 12.65 17.36 -5.64
C GLU A 467 13.70 17.15 -6.73
N TRP A 468 13.67 17.97 -7.78
CA TRP A 468 14.72 17.97 -8.80
C TRP A 468 16.05 18.47 -8.24
N SER A 469 16.03 19.56 -7.47
CA SER A 469 17.22 20.10 -6.80
C SER A 469 17.80 19.09 -5.81
N ALA A 470 16.95 18.52 -4.95
CA ALA A 470 17.30 17.44 -4.03
C ALA A 470 17.92 16.25 -4.75
N ARG A 471 17.35 15.82 -5.89
CA ARG A 471 17.92 14.74 -6.70
C ARG A 471 19.36 15.05 -7.14
N GLN A 472 19.64 16.27 -7.59
CA GLN A 472 21.00 16.67 -7.99
C GLN A 472 21.97 16.66 -6.80
N GLU A 473 21.52 17.13 -5.62
CA GLU A 473 22.33 17.12 -4.40
C GLU A 473 22.78 15.70 -4.00
N THR A 474 21.97 14.67 -4.30
CA THR A 474 22.35 13.27 -4.00
C THR A 474 23.61 12.79 -4.73
N HIS A 475 23.98 13.40 -5.86
CA HIS A 475 25.23 13.07 -6.54
C HIS A 475 26.45 13.52 -5.74
N GLY A 476 26.37 14.71 -5.14
CA GLY A 476 27.42 15.18 -4.23
C GLY A 476 27.57 14.30 -2.99
N VAL A 477 26.45 13.76 -2.48
CA VAL A 477 26.47 12.76 -1.40
C VAL A 477 27.18 11.48 -1.85
N LEU A 478 26.85 10.95 -3.04
CA LEU A 478 27.50 9.76 -3.59
C LEU A 478 29.01 9.93 -3.71
N ASP A 479 29.47 11.07 -4.26
CA ASP A 479 30.90 11.34 -4.44
C ASP A 479 31.64 11.40 -3.10
N ARG A 480 31.01 11.99 -2.06
CA ARG A 480 31.56 11.98 -0.69
C ARG A 480 31.64 10.57 -0.11
N ILE A 481 30.62 9.74 -0.29
CA ILE A 481 30.63 8.35 0.17
C ILE A 481 31.74 7.55 -0.52
N LEU A 482 31.91 7.71 -1.84
CA LEU A 482 32.98 7.03 -2.59
C LEU A 482 34.37 7.49 -2.12
N ALA A 483 34.57 8.78 -1.89
CA ALA A 483 35.82 9.30 -1.35
C ALA A 483 36.12 8.76 0.06
N ALA A 484 35.10 8.69 0.91
CA ALA A 484 35.21 8.18 2.28
C ALA A 484 35.46 6.66 2.33
N LEU A 485 34.86 5.88 1.43
CA LEU A 485 35.18 4.46 1.26
C LEU A 485 36.64 4.26 0.86
N LYS A 486 37.15 5.09 -0.05
CA LYS A 486 38.54 5.04 -0.52
C LYS A 486 39.54 5.37 0.59
N SER A 487 39.23 6.33 1.45
CA SER A 487 40.10 6.73 2.58
C SER A 487 39.90 5.89 3.85
N GLY A 488 38.82 5.09 3.95
CA GLY A 488 38.46 4.37 5.18
C GLY A 488 37.84 5.24 6.27
N ASP A 489 37.27 6.38 5.89
CA ASP A 489 36.60 7.34 6.78
C ASP A 489 35.11 6.99 6.98
N VAL A 490 34.85 5.96 7.80
CA VAL A 490 33.48 5.54 8.15
C VAL A 490 32.65 6.63 8.85
N PRO A 491 33.20 7.49 9.73
CA PRO A 491 32.48 8.66 10.23
C PRO A 491 31.94 9.57 9.11
N ALA A 492 32.74 9.85 8.09
CA ALA A 492 32.29 10.65 6.94
C ALA A 492 31.19 9.95 6.13
N ILE A 493 31.20 8.61 6.03
CA ILE A 493 30.08 7.85 5.44
C ILE A 493 28.80 8.07 6.26
N GLY A 494 28.87 7.94 7.59
CA GLY A 494 27.71 8.15 8.48
C GLY A 494 27.14 9.56 8.42
N ALA A 495 28.01 10.57 8.36
CA ALA A 495 27.59 11.96 8.18
C ALA A 495 26.87 12.15 6.83
N ALA A 496 27.42 11.61 5.74
CA ALA A 496 26.83 11.73 4.41
C ALA A 496 25.48 11.00 4.29
N THR A 497 25.33 9.80 4.87
CA THR A 497 24.04 9.08 4.85
C THR A 497 22.99 9.76 5.72
N MET A 498 23.38 10.32 6.86
CA MET A 498 22.48 11.10 7.73
C MET A 498 22.01 12.39 7.05
N GLU A 499 22.92 13.11 6.40
CA GLU A 499 22.60 14.32 5.61
C GLU A 499 21.63 13.98 4.47
N ASN A 500 21.91 12.91 3.72
CA ASN A 500 21.07 12.45 2.62
C ASN A 500 19.64 12.13 3.10
N PHE A 501 19.51 11.45 4.25
CA PHE A 501 18.22 11.12 4.84
C PHE A 501 17.44 12.35 5.33
N ASN A 502 18.11 13.30 6.00
CA ASN A 502 17.45 14.49 6.57
C ASN A 502 17.14 15.58 5.53
N GLY A 503 17.92 15.63 4.45
CA GLY A 503 17.73 16.59 3.35
C GLY A 503 17.11 15.93 2.13
N PRO A 504 17.90 15.60 1.09
CA PRO A 504 17.39 15.19 -0.21
C PRO A 504 16.28 14.15 -0.20
N ILE A 505 16.44 13.06 0.57
CA ILE A 505 15.47 11.97 0.60
C ILE A 505 14.11 12.44 1.13
N GLN A 506 14.09 13.19 2.23
CA GLN A 506 12.84 13.68 2.83
C GLN A 506 12.19 14.79 2.01
N ILE A 507 12.95 15.53 1.20
CA ILE A 507 12.38 16.48 0.23
C ILE A 507 11.66 15.71 -0.88
N ILE A 508 12.30 14.67 -1.43
CA ILE A 508 11.72 13.84 -2.51
C ILE A 508 10.49 13.07 -2.00
N ILE A 509 10.61 12.47 -0.81
CA ILE A 509 9.63 11.58 -0.18
C ILE A 509 9.39 12.06 1.26
N PRO A 510 8.40 12.94 1.50
CA PRO A 510 8.14 13.52 2.81
C PRO A 510 7.91 12.50 3.94
N TRP A 511 7.44 11.29 3.60
CA TRP A 511 7.19 10.19 4.53
C TRP A 511 8.23 9.05 4.45
N ALA A 512 9.41 9.29 3.86
CA ALA A 512 10.54 8.34 3.95
C ALA A 512 10.95 8.07 5.39
N GLY A 513 10.80 9.08 6.26
CA GLY A 513 10.83 8.95 7.71
C GLY A 513 9.43 8.96 8.31
N ASN A 514 9.30 8.46 9.53
CA ASN A 514 8.08 8.52 10.33
C ASN A 514 8.43 8.79 11.81
N LEU A 515 7.40 8.89 12.67
CA LEU A 515 7.60 9.12 14.09
C LEU A 515 8.45 8.05 14.77
N TYR A 516 8.29 6.77 14.39
CA TYR A 516 9.07 5.65 14.93
C TYR A 516 10.57 5.83 14.58
N THR A 517 10.90 5.98 13.30
CA THR A 517 12.29 6.15 12.84
C THR A 517 12.95 7.38 13.49
N GLN A 518 12.23 8.52 13.54
CA GLN A 518 12.77 9.73 14.15
C GLN A 518 13.07 9.52 15.64
N THR A 519 12.16 8.84 16.37
CA THR A 519 12.36 8.51 17.79
C THR A 519 13.60 7.65 18.00
N LEU A 520 13.86 6.67 17.12
CA LEU A 520 15.05 5.83 17.19
C LEU A 520 16.32 6.65 16.99
N ILE A 521 16.36 7.51 15.98
CA ILE A 521 17.52 8.37 15.68
C ILE A 521 17.81 9.32 16.84
N ASP A 522 16.79 10.02 17.34
CA ASP A 522 16.94 11.03 18.38
C ASP A 522 17.42 10.40 19.70
N LYS A 523 16.82 9.28 20.11
CA LYS A 523 17.24 8.57 21.34
C LYS A 523 18.61 7.92 21.23
N THR A 524 18.98 7.42 20.05
CA THR A 524 20.32 6.86 19.81
C THR A 524 21.37 7.97 19.88
N ARG A 525 21.12 9.10 19.22
CA ARG A 525 22.00 10.27 19.30
C ARG A 525 22.16 10.76 20.74
N ALA A 526 21.07 10.83 21.50
CA ALA A 526 21.11 11.23 22.91
C ALA A 526 21.91 10.27 23.80
N ALA A 527 21.87 8.96 23.51
CA ALA A 527 22.55 7.95 24.31
C ALA A 527 24.07 7.84 24.02
N PHE A 528 24.49 8.03 22.77
CA PHE A 528 25.87 7.77 22.33
C PHE A 528 26.68 9.03 21.98
N GLY A 529 26.04 10.20 21.81
CA GLY A 529 26.74 11.45 21.51
C GLY A 529 27.63 11.34 20.27
N ASP A 530 28.91 11.69 20.42
CA ASP A 530 29.90 11.69 19.33
C ASP A 530 30.28 10.28 18.85
N ASP A 531 29.99 9.24 19.63
CA ASP A 531 30.20 7.84 19.23
C ASP A 531 29.12 7.33 18.26
N PHE A 532 28.05 8.10 18.05
CA PHE A 532 27.05 7.82 17.01
C PHE A 532 27.35 8.67 15.77
N TRP A 533 27.90 8.03 14.74
CA TRP A 533 28.39 8.69 13.54
C TRP A 533 27.31 8.96 12.50
N GLY A 534 26.21 8.20 12.49
CA GLY A 534 25.13 8.47 11.55
C GLY A 534 24.04 7.42 11.43
N PHE A 535 22.96 7.81 10.76
CA PHE A 535 21.84 6.96 10.38
C PHE A 535 21.88 6.73 8.88
N TRP A 536 21.37 5.57 8.49
CA TRP A 536 21.28 5.15 7.11
C TRP A 536 19.94 4.43 6.90
N MET A 537 19.16 4.92 5.94
CA MET A 537 17.94 4.24 5.49
C MET A 537 18.29 3.19 4.42
N LEU A 538 17.82 1.96 4.58
CA LEU A 538 17.96 0.92 3.55
C LEU A 538 16.76 0.92 2.61
N GLY A 539 17.04 0.91 1.31
CA GLY A 539 16.01 1.09 0.30
C GLY A 539 15.24 2.40 0.53
N GLY A 540 14.05 2.49 -0.04
CA GLY A 540 13.42 3.79 -0.22
C GLY A 540 12.48 4.31 0.88
N MET A 541 12.32 3.60 2.00
CA MET A 541 11.46 3.95 3.15
C MET A 541 12.00 3.35 4.46
N ALA A 542 12.12 4.15 5.51
CA ALA A 542 12.62 3.71 6.82
C ALA A 542 11.55 3.03 7.71
N GLY A 543 11.99 2.33 8.75
CA GLY A 543 11.13 1.56 9.68
C GLY A 543 11.04 0.06 9.35
N GLY A 544 11.29 -0.30 8.09
CA GLY A 544 11.60 -1.66 7.64
C GLY A 544 13.07 -1.97 7.87
N GLY A 545 13.95 -1.71 6.89
CA GLY A 545 15.41 -1.87 7.00
C GLY A 545 16.13 -0.55 7.32
N MET A 546 17.06 -0.57 8.27
CA MET A 546 17.82 0.61 8.72
C MET A 546 19.25 0.24 9.14
N GLY A 547 20.15 1.21 9.08
CA GLY A 547 21.53 1.12 9.55
C GLY A 547 21.87 2.25 10.52
N PHE A 548 22.59 1.91 11.59
CA PHE A 548 23.11 2.87 12.57
C PHE A 548 24.62 2.68 12.67
N ILE A 549 25.37 3.76 12.47
CA ILE A 549 26.83 3.73 12.43
C ILE A 549 27.37 4.27 13.74
N PHE A 550 28.20 3.47 14.41
CA PHE A 550 28.83 3.79 15.69
C PHE A 550 30.34 3.73 15.59
N ALA A 551 31.03 4.29 16.58
CA ALA A 551 32.42 3.93 16.83
C ALA A 551 32.55 2.40 17.03
N PRO A 552 33.55 1.73 16.42
CA PRO A 552 33.67 0.27 16.43
C PRO A 552 33.59 -0.36 17.82
N GLU A 553 34.19 0.29 18.81
CA GLU A 553 34.20 -0.11 20.22
C GLU A 553 32.82 -0.07 20.89
N ARG A 554 31.88 0.73 20.35
CA ARG A 554 30.50 0.85 20.85
C ARG A 554 29.50 -0.01 20.08
N LYS A 555 29.89 -0.68 18.99
CA LYS A 555 28.97 -1.46 18.14
C LYS A 555 28.14 -2.48 18.92
N SER A 556 28.78 -3.29 19.78
CA SER A 556 28.10 -4.34 20.53
C SER A 556 27.07 -3.78 21.53
N GLU A 557 27.41 -2.67 22.19
CA GLU A 557 26.48 -1.95 23.07
C GLU A 557 25.32 -1.35 22.25
N GLY A 558 25.62 -0.77 21.08
CA GLY A 558 24.63 -0.25 20.14
C GLY A 558 23.64 -1.32 19.65
N GLN A 559 24.09 -2.55 19.39
CA GLN A 559 23.21 -3.67 19.01
C GLN A 559 22.19 -3.99 20.10
N GLN A 560 22.64 -4.12 21.36
CA GLN A 560 21.76 -4.41 22.49
C GLN A 560 20.79 -3.27 22.76
N PHE A 561 21.30 -2.03 22.74
CA PHE A 561 20.49 -0.83 22.94
C PHE A 561 19.39 -0.69 21.88
N LEU A 562 19.75 -0.85 20.60
CA LEU A 562 18.79 -0.71 19.50
C LEU A 562 17.71 -1.80 19.53
N GLN A 563 18.07 -3.05 19.84
CA GLN A 563 17.08 -4.12 19.99
C GLN A 563 16.03 -3.76 21.04
N GLN A 564 16.46 -3.31 22.22
CA GLN A 564 15.57 -2.91 23.31
C GLN A 564 14.73 -1.67 22.93
N LEU A 565 15.39 -0.63 22.42
CA LEU A 565 14.74 0.63 22.04
C LEU A 565 13.67 0.43 20.97
N MET A 566 13.95 -0.40 19.96
CA MET A 566 12.98 -0.72 18.92
C MET A 566 11.76 -1.45 19.49
N SER A 567 11.95 -2.46 20.33
CA SER A 567 10.83 -3.18 20.98
C SER A 567 10.00 -2.26 21.89
N ASP A 568 10.63 -1.35 22.63
CA ASP A 568 9.93 -0.38 23.49
C ASP A 568 9.13 0.63 22.67
N THR A 569 9.75 1.18 21.64
CA THR A 569 9.10 2.19 20.78
C THR A 569 7.98 1.57 19.96
N LYS A 570 8.16 0.32 19.48
CA LYS A 570 7.09 -0.47 18.87
C LYS A 570 5.91 -0.62 19.83
N ARG A 571 6.14 -1.05 21.08
CA ARG A 571 5.06 -1.21 22.07
C ARG A 571 4.30 0.10 22.32
N ALA A 572 5.00 1.24 22.36
CA ALA A 572 4.39 2.54 22.51
C ALA A 572 3.54 2.96 21.29
N LEU A 573 3.97 2.61 20.07
CA LEU A 573 3.33 3.05 18.83
C LEU A 573 2.44 1.98 18.16
N ALA A 574 2.33 0.77 18.73
CA ALA A 574 1.60 -0.35 18.13
C ALA A 574 0.11 -0.06 17.87
N ALA A 575 -0.49 0.86 18.63
CA ALA A 575 -1.86 1.29 18.42
C ALA A 575 -2.03 2.36 17.31
N ALA A 576 -0.94 2.99 16.89
CA ALA A 576 -0.94 4.11 15.93
C ALA A 576 -0.30 3.74 14.59
N LEU A 577 0.69 2.84 14.58
CA LEU A 577 1.46 2.43 13.41
C LEU A 577 1.42 0.91 13.21
N PRO A 578 1.38 0.44 11.95
CA PRO A 578 1.36 -0.99 11.66
C PRO A 578 2.75 -1.62 11.81
N PHE A 579 2.84 -2.63 12.67
CA PHE A 579 4.01 -3.50 12.78
C PHE A 579 3.64 -4.93 12.37
N ALA A 580 4.47 -5.53 11.51
CA ALA A 580 4.26 -6.89 11.02
C ALA A 580 4.90 -7.95 11.93
N MET A 581 5.97 -7.59 12.64
CA MET A 581 6.78 -8.52 13.43
C MET A 581 7.50 -7.82 14.59
N GLU A 582 8.20 -8.58 15.43
CA GLU A 582 9.18 -8.03 16.35
C GLU A 582 10.39 -7.45 15.60
N PRO A 583 10.95 -6.31 16.05
CA PRO A 583 12.18 -5.77 15.48
C PRO A 583 13.36 -6.74 15.67
N VAL A 584 14.31 -6.71 14.74
CA VAL A 584 15.45 -7.63 14.71
C VAL A 584 16.74 -6.85 14.45
N VAL A 585 17.81 -7.22 15.15
CA VAL A 585 19.18 -6.79 14.83
C VAL A 585 19.89 -7.89 14.04
N TYR A 586 20.63 -7.51 13.00
CA TYR A 586 21.41 -8.43 12.18
C TYR A 586 22.91 -8.26 12.43
N ASP A 587 23.61 -9.39 12.42
CA ASP A 587 25.02 -9.45 12.07
C ASP A 587 25.13 -9.64 10.55
N PHE A 588 26.11 -9.00 9.92
CA PHE A 588 26.30 -9.08 8.48
C PHE A 588 27.78 -9.18 8.11
N ALA A 589 28.04 -9.75 6.94
CA ALA A 589 29.36 -9.76 6.32
C ALA A 589 29.27 -9.35 4.85
N ILE A 590 30.29 -8.66 4.34
CA ILE A 590 30.38 -8.32 2.92
C ILE A 590 30.70 -9.60 2.13
N ASN A 591 29.82 -9.94 1.19
CA ASN A 591 29.98 -11.11 0.33
C ASN A 591 30.76 -10.74 -0.94
N GLU A 592 32.02 -11.17 -1.03
CA GLU A 592 32.91 -10.90 -2.18
C GLU A 592 32.70 -11.86 -3.37
N ARG A 593 31.70 -12.75 -3.32
CA ARG A 593 31.44 -13.78 -4.36
C ARG A 593 30.22 -13.48 -5.22
N GLY A 594 29.20 -12.82 -4.68
CA GLY A 594 27.89 -12.69 -5.31
C GLY A 594 27.14 -14.03 -5.32
N THR A 595 26.29 -14.27 -6.33
CA THR A 595 25.64 -15.58 -6.47
C THR A 595 26.66 -16.69 -6.73
N TRP A 596 26.48 -17.84 -6.06
CA TRP A 596 27.38 -18.98 -6.15
C TRP A 596 26.63 -20.31 -6.18
N ALA A 597 27.01 -21.21 -7.09
CA ALA A 597 26.41 -22.54 -7.21
C ALA A 597 27.36 -23.66 -6.79
N ASP A 598 26.83 -24.63 -6.02
CA ASP A 598 27.47 -25.89 -5.65
C ASP A 598 26.67 -27.07 -6.23
N LEU A 599 27.35 -28.15 -6.59
CA LEU A 599 26.70 -29.42 -6.95
C LEU A 599 26.90 -30.40 -5.79
N LEU A 600 25.81 -30.79 -5.14
CA LEU A 600 25.81 -31.76 -4.04
C LEU A 600 25.58 -33.16 -4.60
N THR A 601 26.41 -34.12 -4.21
CA THR A 601 26.40 -35.51 -4.73
C THR A 601 26.53 -36.53 -3.60
N GLY A 602 26.21 -37.80 -3.89
CA GLY A 602 26.30 -38.88 -2.91
C GLY A 602 25.41 -38.65 -1.67
N GLU A 603 25.92 -39.00 -0.49
CA GLU A 603 25.23 -38.78 0.80
C GLU A 603 25.01 -37.29 1.12
N ASP A 604 25.74 -36.38 0.45
CA ASP A 604 25.61 -34.94 0.64
C ASP A 604 24.53 -34.29 -0.24
N ALA A 605 23.93 -35.04 -1.17
CA ALA A 605 22.83 -34.59 -2.05
C ALA A 605 21.48 -34.44 -1.32
N LEU A 606 21.49 -33.70 -0.21
CA LEU A 606 20.33 -33.42 0.63
C LEU A 606 19.84 -31.98 0.44
N MET A 607 18.54 -31.80 0.61
CA MET A 607 17.90 -30.48 0.62
C MET A 607 18.23 -29.69 1.91
N PRO A 608 17.92 -28.39 1.98
CA PRO A 608 18.11 -27.61 3.21
C PRO A 608 17.39 -28.22 4.42
N SER A 609 17.93 -28.09 5.63
CA SER A 609 17.38 -28.71 6.84
C SER A 609 15.89 -28.37 7.09
N GLY A 610 15.49 -27.13 6.79
CA GLY A 610 14.09 -26.69 6.90
C GLY A 610 13.13 -27.44 5.96
N TYR A 611 13.59 -27.89 4.80
CA TYR A 611 12.79 -28.71 3.88
C TYR A 611 12.35 -30.01 4.57
N TYR A 612 13.26 -30.69 5.25
CA TYR A 612 12.95 -31.96 5.92
C TYR A 612 12.03 -31.76 7.13
N ARG A 613 12.21 -30.67 7.90
CA ARG A 613 11.28 -30.31 8.99
C ARG A 613 9.84 -30.20 8.50
N PHE A 614 9.64 -29.70 7.29
CA PHE A 614 8.34 -29.51 6.68
C PHE A 614 7.79 -30.77 5.99
N VAL A 615 8.61 -31.46 5.18
CA VAL A 615 8.14 -32.55 4.31
C VAL A 615 8.05 -33.90 5.03
N VAL A 616 8.99 -34.20 5.94
CA VAL A 616 9.09 -35.52 6.58
C VAL A 616 7.85 -35.91 7.41
N PRO A 617 7.22 -35.01 8.21
CA PRO A 617 6.02 -35.37 8.97
C PRO A 617 4.88 -35.89 8.08
N THR A 618 4.73 -35.33 6.88
CA THR A 618 3.73 -35.77 5.90
C THR A 618 4.10 -37.12 5.29
N LEU A 619 5.38 -37.33 4.94
CA LEU A 619 5.86 -38.59 4.40
C LEU A 619 5.73 -39.75 5.41
N LEU A 620 5.95 -39.50 6.69
CA LEU A 620 5.82 -40.51 7.75
C LEU A 620 4.37 -40.96 8.00
N ARG A 621 3.38 -40.17 7.55
CA ARG A 621 1.95 -40.55 7.61
C ARG A 621 1.51 -41.40 6.42
N MET A 622 2.33 -41.50 5.37
CA MET A 622 2.05 -42.32 4.19
C MET A 622 2.48 -43.78 4.40
N ASP A 623 1.86 -44.70 3.67
CA ASP A 623 2.31 -46.10 3.68
C ASP A 623 3.69 -46.20 3.01
N ARG A 624 4.59 -46.99 3.59
CA ARG A 624 5.96 -47.18 3.06
C ARG A 624 5.98 -47.65 1.60
N GLN A 625 4.98 -48.41 1.16
CA GLN A 625 4.85 -48.88 -0.23
C GLN A 625 4.48 -47.74 -1.21
N GLN A 626 3.96 -46.62 -0.71
CA GLN A 626 3.65 -45.43 -1.52
C GLN A 626 4.88 -44.53 -1.74
N LEU A 627 5.96 -44.74 -0.99
CA LEU A 627 7.20 -43.98 -1.12
C LEU A 627 8.12 -44.64 -2.17
N GLY A 628 8.45 -43.90 -3.23
CA GLY A 628 9.38 -44.36 -4.25
C GLY A 628 10.79 -44.64 -3.71
N ALA A 629 11.54 -45.50 -4.40
CA ALA A 629 12.89 -45.91 -3.98
C ALA A 629 13.88 -44.74 -3.74
N PRO A 630 13.90 -43.66 -4.57
CA PRO A 630 14.76 -42.50 -4.28
C PRO A 630 14.35 -41.76 -3.00
N ARG A 631 13.06 -41.72 -2.68
CA ARG A 631 12.56 -41.03 -1.49
C ARG A 631 12.91 -41.78 -0.20
N LEU A 632 12.85 -43.11 -0.24
CA LEU A 632 13.32 -43.94 0.88
C LEU A 632 14.83 -43.78 1.10
N ALA A 633 15.62 -43.80 0.02
CA ALA A 633 17.06 -43.59 0.09
C ALA A 633 17.42 -42.19 0.64
N GLU A 634 16.65 -41.16 0.29
CA GLU A 634 16.79 -39.81 0.83
C GLU A 634 16.54 -39.79 2.34
N LEU A 635 15.47 -40.45 2.82
CA LEU A 635 15.16 -40.54 4.25
C LEU A 635 16.25 -41.29 5.03
N ASP A 636 16.83 -42.35 4.47
CA ASP A 636 17.95 -43.08 5.08
C ASP A 636 19.21 -42.20 5.17
N CYS A 637 19.57 -41.49 4.10
CA CYS A 637 20.69 -40.56 4.08
C CYS A 637 20.47 -39.40 5.07
N PHE A 638 19.26 -38.84 5.11
CA PHE A 638 18.90 -37.78 6.06
C PHE A 638 18.94 -38.25 7.52
N ALA A 639 18.45 -39.47 7.81
CA ALA A 639 18.51 -40.06 9.13
C ALA A 639 19.95 -40.33 9.58
N ALA A 640 20.84 -40.72 8.65
CA ALA A 640 22.27 -40.83 8.91
C ALA A 640 22.91 -39.46 9.16
N ALA A 641 22.55 -38.44 8.37
CA ALA A 641 23.02 -37.06 8.52
C ALA A 641 22.62 -36.48 9.89
N CYS A 642 21.41 -36.72 10.37
CA CYS A 642 20.96 -36.28 11.71
C CYS A 642 21.82 -36.82 12.87
N ARG A 643 22.53 -37.93 12.68
CA ARG A 643 23.42 -38.52 13.70
C ARG A 643 24.86 -38.01 13.60
N LYS A 644 25.27 -37.53 12.42
CA LYS A 644 26.66 -37.20 12.09
C LYS A 644 26.91 -35.70 11.97
N ARG A 645 25.90 -34.91 11.58
CA ARG A 645 26.04 -33.47 11.29
C ARG A 645 25.57 -32.61 12.48
N PRO A 646 26.45 -31.77 13.05
CA PRO A 646 26.09 -30.88 14.16
C PRO A 646 24.93 -29.91 13.83
N GLU A 647 24.81 -29.48 12.57
CA GLU A 647 23.72 -28.59 12.12
C GLU A 647 22.31 -29.20 12.17
N LEU A 648 22.20 -30.53 12.32
CA LEU A 648 20.94 -31.27 12.41
C LEU A 648 20.67 -31.80 13.83
N GLU A 649 21.47 -31.37 14.81
CA GLU A 649 21.27 -31.75 16.21
C GLU A 649 19.87 -31.31 16.71
N GLY A 650 19.15 -32.19 17.40
CA GLY A 650 17.78 -31.94 17.86
C GLY A 650 16.69 -32.05 16.78
N MET A 651 17.05 -32.30 15.51
CA MET A 651 16.07 -32.45 14.42
C MET A 651 15.10 -33.62 14.63
N VAL A 652 15.60 -34.75 15.17
CA VAL A 652 14.76 -35.92 15.46
C VAL A 652 13.67 -35.58 16.48
N GLN A 653 14.02 -34.83 17.54
CA GLN A 653 13.06 -34.36 18.54
C GLN A 653 12.04 -33.40 17.90
N THR A 654 12.52 -32.46 17.08
CA THR A 654 11.66 -31.51 16.35
C THR A 654 10.63 -32.24 15.46
N LEU A 655 11.05 -33.29 14.76
CA LEU A 655 10.15 -34.11 13.95
C LEU A 655 9.15 -34.89 14.81
N PHE A 656 9.59 -35.45 15.94
CA PHE A 656 8.72 -36.16 16.88
C PHE A 656 7.63 -35.25 17.46
N ASP A 657 7.99 -34.04 17.91
CA ASP A 657 7.06 -33.05 18.45
C ASP A 657 6.04 -32.58 17.40
N SER A 658 6.41 -32.56 16.12
CA SER A 658 5.49 -32.22 15.02
C SER A 658 4.48 -33.32 14.70
N ILE A 659 4.81 -34.58 14.99
CA ILE A 659 3.95 -35.74 14.75
C ILE A 659 2.97 -35.95 15.91
N PHE A 660 3.41 -35.66 17.15
CA PHE A 660 2.64 -35.78 18.38
C PHE A 660 2.51 -34.42 19.08
N PRO A 661 1.61 -33.53 18.60
CA PRO A 661 1.42 -32.23 19.23
C PRO A 661 0.93 -32.42 20.68
N HIS A 662 1.66 -31.84 21.63
CA HIS A 662 1.23 -31.78 23.02
C HIS A 662 0.02 -30.83 23.10
N GLY A 663 -1.07 -31.29 23.69
CA GLY A 663 -2.25 -30.48 23.92
C GLY A 663 -1.97 -29.40 24.96
N GLY A 664 -1.60 -28.20 24.53
CA GLY A 664 -1.56 -27.01 25.36
C GLY A 664 -0.24 -26.25 25.28
N ASP A 665 -0.29 -25.04 24.70
CA ASP A 665 0.05 -23.79 25.41
C ASP A 665 -0.01 -22.62 24.43
N ASP A 666 -1.08 -21.82 24.52
CA ASP A 666 -1.00 -20.35 24.36
C ASP A 666 -2.32 -19.67 24.81
N SER A 667 -2.73 -19.90 26.06
CA SER A 667 -3.87 -19.20 26.68
C SER A 667 -3.40 -18.12 27.64
N GLY A 668 -2.54 -17.22 27.15
CA GLY A 668 -2.23 -15.96 27.82
C GLY A 668 -3.42 -15.01 27.79
N ASN A 669 -4.29 -15.09 28.81
CA ASN A 669 -5.20 -14.04 29.28
C ASN A 669 -5.92 -13.22 28.19
N ARG A 670 -6.63 -13.88 27.26
CA ARG A 670 -7.50 -13.23 26.27
C ARG A 670 -8.95 -13.49 26.65
N ASP A 671 -9.73 -12.42 26.75
CA ASP A 671 -11.19 -12.51 26.87
C ASP A 671 -11.74 -13.42 25.77
N THR A 672 -12.61 -14.36 26.14
CA THR A 672 -13.33 -15.18 25.17
C THR A 672 -14.23 -14.28 24.31
N LEU A 673 -14.55 -14.72 23.09
CA LEU A 673 -15.44 -13.97 22.20
C LEU A 673 -16.79 -13.63 22.89
N ASP A 674 -17.35 -14.58 23.64
CA ASP A 674 -18.60 -14.39 24.39
C ASP A 674 -18.50 -13.30 25.47
N ALA A 675 -17.36 -13.22 26.18
CA ALA A 675 -17.14 -12.18 27.17
C ALA A 675 -17.08 -10.79 26.52
N LEU A 676 -16.46 -10.67 25.34
CA LEU A 676 -16.42 -9.41 24.59
C LEU A 676 -17.81 -9.01 24.08
N LEU A 677 -18.59 -9.96 23.55
CA LEU A 677 -19.96 -9.70 23.08
C LEU A 677 -20.83 -9.15 24.22
N ALA A 678 -20.77 -9.77 25.40
CA ALA A 678 -21.52 -9.30 26.58
C ALA A 678 -21.07 -7.90 27.03
N LYS A 679 -19.77 -7.66 27.11
CA LYS A 679 -19.18 -6.39 27.55
C LYS A 679 -19.57 -5.21 26.67
N TYR A 680 -19.59 -5.39 25.34
CA TYR A 680 -19.80 -4.30 24.38
C TYR A 680 -21.24 -4.18 23.88
N GLY A 681 -22.19 -4.80 24.60
CA GLY A 681 -23.63 -4.59 24.37
C GLY A 681 -24.12 -5.23 23.07
N PHE A 682 -23.60 -6.41 22.72
CA PHE A 682 -24.07 -7.20 21.58
C PHE A 682 -25.57 -7.52 21.71
N ASP A 683 -26.32 -7.24 20.65
CA ASP A 683 -27.75 -7.54 20.59
C ASP A 683 -27.96 -8.84 19.81
N ARG A 684 -28.07 -9.96 20.54
CA ARG A 684 -28.23 -11.29 19.95
C ARG A 684 -29.52 -11.45 19.15
N VAL A 685 -30.60 -10.78 19.57
CA VAL A 685 -31.89 -10.86 18.86
C VAL A 685 -31.77 -10.17 17.50
N MET A 686 -31.19 -8.97 17.48
CA MET A 686 -30.92 -8.26 16.23
C MET A 686 -29.94 -9.04 15.33
N HIS A 687 -28.90 -9.66 15.89
CA HIS A 687 -27.93 -10.44 15.12
C HIS A 687 -28.57 -11.66 14.43
N GLU A 688 -29.37 -12.44 15.14
CA GLU A 688 -30.07 -13.58 14.52
C GLU A 688 -31.08 -13.12 13.47
N GLN A 689 -31.79 -12.00 13.69
CA GLN A 689 -32.66 -11.41 12.68
C GLN A 689 -31.88 -11.03 11.40
N ILE A 690 -30.72 -10.38 11.54
CA ILE A 690 -29.85 -10.03 10.43
C ILE A 690 -29.37 -11.28 9.68
N ARG A 691 -29.00 -12.35 10.40
CA ARG A 691 -28.60 -13.63 9.79
C ARG A 691 -29.75 -14.27 9.01
N ASP A 692 -30.95 -14.30 9.58
CA ASP A 692 -32.13 -14.84 8.91
C ASP A 692 -32.52 -14.00 7.68
N ASP A 693 -32.38 -12.67 7.76
CA ASP A 693 -32.60 -11.77 6.63
C ASP A 693 -31.56 -11.95 5.52
N LEU A 694 -30.28 -12.14 5.87
CA LEU A 694 -29.20 -12.44 4.92
C LEU A 694 -29.46 -13.76 4.17
N LYS A 695 -29.75 -14.84 4.92
CA LYS A 695 -30.05 -16.16 4.37
C LYS A 695 -31.28 -16.16 3.48
N ALA A 696 -32.33 -15.44 3.89
CA ALA A 696 -33.54 -15.30 3.10
C ALA A 696 -33.42 -14.31 1.93
N GLY A 697 -32.30 -13.60 1.81
CA GLY A 697 -32.08 -12.59 0.76
C GLY A 697 -32.93 -11.33 0.89
N ARG A 698 -33.44 -11.03 2.10
CA ARG A 698 -34.13 -9.77 2.41
C ARG A 698 -33.14 -8.61 2.51
N ILE A 699 -31.93 -8.89 2.97
CA ILE A 699 -30.79 -7.97 2.98
C ILE A 699 -29.57 -8.66 2.32
N GLY A 700 -28.65 -7.86 1.81
CA GLY A 700 -27.52 -8.29 1.00
C GLY A 700 -26.93 -7.10 0.25
N LEU A 701 -25.81 -7.30 -0.46
CA LEU A 701 -25.14 -6.20 -1.15
C LEU A 701 -26.02 -5.58 -2.24
N ALA A 702 -26.74 -6.40 -3.00
CA ALA A 702 -27.69 -5.92 -4.01
C ALA A 702 -28.91 -5.22 -3.39
N GLN A 703 -29.35 -5.68 -2.21
CA GLN A 703 -30.50 -5.14 -1.48
C GLN A 703 -30.19 -3.84 -0.72
N ASN A 704 -28.92 -3.41 -0.66
CA ASN A 704 -28.57 -2.08 -0.15
C ASN A 704 -29.17 -0.96 -1.00
N ARG A 705 -29.38 -1.22 -2.29
CA ARG A 705 -29.83 -0.24 -3.27
C ARG A 705 -31.28 0.17 -3.02
N LEU A 706 -31.55 1.47 -3.22
CA LEU A 706 -32.91 1.97 -3.31
C LEU A 706 -33.68 1.26 -4.43
N PRO A 707 -35.02 1.19 -4.35
CA PRO A 707 -35.84 0.57 -5.38
C PRO A 707 -35.53 1.13 -6.78
N ALA A 708 -35.46 0.27 -7.79
CA ALA A 708 -35.10 0.65 -9.15
C ALA A 708 -36.06 1.68 -9.81
N ASN A 709 -37.27 1.83 -9.27
CA ASN A 709 -38.24 2.85 -9.69
C ASN A 709 -38.07 4.20 -8.97
N SER A 710 -37.07 4.35 -8.10
CA SER A 710 -36.75 5.62 -7.46
C SER A 710 -36.17 6.58 -8.49
N VAL A 711 -36.70 7.79 -8.56
CA VAL A 711 -36.15 8.85 -9.42
C VAL A 711 -35.05 9.57 -8.65
N ILE A 712 -33.82 9.52 -9.19
CA ILE A 712 -32.64 10.19 -8.64
C ILE A 712 -32.26 11.33 -9.58
N GLU A 713 -32.31 12.56 -9.07
CA GLU A 713 -31.95 13.76 -9.83
C GLU A 713 -30.91 14.58 -9.04
N ASP A 714 -30.16 15.42 -9.75
CA ASP A 714 -29.28 16.40 -9.11
C ASP A 714 -30.10 17.49 -8.40
N VAL A 715 -29.51 18.12 -7.39
CA VAL A 715 -30.16 19.19 -6.64
C VAL A 715 -30.22 20.51 -7.40
N ARG A 716 -31.24 21.30 -7.12
CA ARG A 716 -31.40 22.66 -7.67
C ARG A 716 -30.58 23.65 -6.84
N GLU A 717 -30.23 24.79 -7.44
CA GLU A 717 -29.55 25.88 -6.72
C GLU A 717 -30.34 26.36 -5.48
N SER A 718 -31.66 26.17 -5.43
CA SER A 718 -32.52 26.49 -4.28
C SER A 718 -32.49 25.47 -3.14
N ASP A 719 -32.00 24.25 -3.37
CA ASP A 719 -32.06 23.15 -2.40
C ASP A 719 -30.88 23.18 -1.41
N LEU A 720 -29.87 24.01 -1.68
CA LEU A 720 -28.69 24.19 -0.84
C LEU A 720 -28.23 25.65 -0.80
N THR A 721 -27.49 26.02 0.24
CA THR A 721 -26.86 27.34 0.35
C THR A 721 -25.38 27.26 -0.03
N SER A 722 -24.85 28.21 -0.80
CA SER A 722 -23.41 28.31 -1.00
C SER A 722 -22.76 29.02 0.18
N SER A 723 -21.70 28.46 0.74
CA SER A 723 -20.93 29.12 1.82
C SER A 723 -20.36 30.49 1.41
N ALA A 724 -20.18 30.75 0.12
CA ALA A 724 -19.73 32.04 -0.40
C ALA A 724 -20.77 33.17 -0.24
N THR A 725 -22.05 32.85 -0.02
CA THR A 725 -23.11 33.84 0.19
C THR A 725 -23.33 34.17 1.67
N LEU A 726 -22.58 33.55 2.59
CA LEU A 726 -22.70 33.80 4.01
C LEU A 726 -22.21 35.20 4.37
N THR A 727 -23.08 35.93 5.07
CA THR A 727 -22.88 37.33 5.45
C THR A 727 -22.10 37.50 6.77
N ALA A 728 -21.63 38.72 7.03
CA ALA A 728 -21.02 39.09 8.31
C ALA A 728 -21.97 38.86 9.51
N ASN A 729 -23.28 39.02 9.33
CA ASN A 729 -24.28 38.77 10.38
C ASN A 729 -24.31 37.30 10.82
N HIS A 730 -24.22 36.36 9.88
CA HIS A 730 -24.07 34.94 10.22
C HIS A 730 -22.81 34.73 11.07
N ARG A 731 -21.68 35.31 10.64
CA ARG A 731 -20.42 35.20 11.37
C ARG A 731 -20.52 35.77 12.80
N GLU A 732 -21.15 36.92 12.98
CA GLU A 732 -21.37 37.54 14.29
C GLU A 732 -22.26 36.67 15.19
N ARG A 733 -23.35 36.12 14.64
CA ARG A 733 -24.24 35.20 15.36
C ARG A 733 -23.48 33.95 15.85
N GLY A 734 -22.71 33.31 14.99
CA GLY A 734 -21.94 32.13 15.38
C GLY A 734 -20.84 32.45 16.39
N LEU A 735 -20.16 33.61 16.27
CA LEU A 735 -19.21 34.05 17.28
C LEU A 735 -19.87 34.27 18.64
N SER A 736 -21.07 34.83 18.66
CA SER A 736 -21.85 35.01 19.89
C SER A 736 -22.18 33.66 20.55
N ALA A 737 -22.66 32.69 19.77
CA ALA A 737 -22.95 31.34 20.25
C ALA A 737 -21.70 30.62 20.80
N LEU A 738 -20.56 30.75 20.12
CA LEU A 738 -19.28 30.20 20.60
C LEU A 738 -18.84 30.84 21.91
N LYS A 739 -18.91 32.17 22.03
CA LYS A 739 -18.62 32.90 23.27
C LYS A 739 -19.51 32.46 24.42
N ASN A 740 -20.79 32.21 24.14
CA ASN A 740 -21.77 31.74 25.13
C ASN A 740 -21.59 30.26 25.50
N GLY A 741 -20.67 29.53 24.84
CA GLY A 741 -20.41 28.12 25.12
C GLY A 741 -21.51 27.19 24.61
N GLU A 742 -22.25 27.59 23.57
CA GLU A 742 -23.42 26.88 23.05
C GLU A 742 -23.09 25.71 22.09
N VAL A 743 -21.80 25.44 21.85
CA VAL A 743 -21.33 24.50 20.81
C VAL A 743 -20.36 23.46 21.39
N ALA A 744 -20.43 22.22 20.89
CA ALA A 744 -19.44 21.17 21.11
C ALA A 744 -19.08 20.43 19.81
N VAL A 745 -17.87 19.90 19.73
CA VAL A 745 -17.36 19.12 18.58
C VAL A 745 -17.51 17.63 18.85
N VAL A 746 -17.97 16.87 17.84
CA VAL A 746 -18.03 15.40 17.87
C VAL A 746 -17.23 14.84 16.69
N THR A 747 -16.06 14.29 16.95
CA THR A 747 -15.22 13.69 15.92
C THR A 747 -15.38 12.17 15.89
N LEU A 748 -15.77 11.63 14.74
CA LEU A 748 -15.97 10.21 14.52
C LEU A 748 -14.64 9.46 14.42
N ALA A 749 -14.26 8.74 15.49
CA ALA A 749 -12.96 8.06 15.64
C ALA A 749 -13.09 6.57 16.07
N ALA A 750 -14.26 5.96 15.87
CA ALA A 750 -14.51 4.56 16.23
C ALA A 750 -13.86 3.52 15.28
N GLY A 751 -13.51 3.93 14.06
CA GLY A 751 -13.04 3.02 13.01
C GLY A 751 -11.55 2.61 13.08
N ALA A 752 -11.24 1.40 12.62
CA ALA A 752 -9.87 0.85 12.54
C ALA A 752 -9.05 1.34 11.32
N GLY A 753 -9.62 2.19 10.45
CA GLY A 753 -8.93 2.78 9.30
C GLY A 753 -8.20 1.79 8.38
N SER A 754 -8.86 0.69 7.97
CA SER A 754 -8.23 -0.42 7.23
C SER A 754 -7.38 -0.02 6.03
N ARG A 755 -7.72 1.05 5.30
CA ARG A 755 -6.91 1.58 4.18
C ARG A 755 -5.59 2.22 4.64
N TRP A 756 -5.64 3.04 5.69
CA TRP A 756 -4.46 3.66 6.30
C TRP A 756 -3.52 2.65 6.94
N THR A 757 -4.08 1.54 7.39
CA THR A 757 -3.37 0.54 8.19
C THR A 757 -3.12 -0.75 7.43
N GLN A 758 -3.56 -0.82 6.17
CA GLN A 758 -3.57 -2.05 5.35
C GLN A 758 -4.15 -3.25 6.11
N GLY A 759 -5.22 -3.02 6.86
CA GLY A 759 -5.90 -4.03 7.67
C GLY A 759 -5.12 -4.49 8.92
N ALA A 760 -4.07 -3.79 9.33
CA ALA A 760 -3.25 -4.16 10.50
C ALA A 760 -3.96 -3.99 11.85
N GLY A 761 -5.20 -3.46 11.86
CA GLY A 761 -5.98 -3.28 13.09
C GLY A 761 -5.28 -2.32 14.05
N VAL A 762 -4.92 -1.13 13.56
CA VAL A 762 -4.46 0.00 14.41
C VAL A 762 -5.49 1.14 14.36
N VAL A 763 -5.44 2.06 15.31
CA VAL A 763 -6.44 3.13 15.42
C VAL A 763 -6.08 4.29 14.51
N LYS A 764 -6.89 4.54 13.47
CA LYS A 764 -6.66 5.61 12.47
C LYS A 764 -6.38 6.96 13.12
N ALA A 765 -7.15 7.29 14.15
CA ALA A 765 -7.11 8.58 14.83
C ALA A 765 -5.73 8.90 15.43
N LEU A 766 -4.98 7.87 15.82
CA LEU A 766 -3.66 8.00 16.46
C LEU A 766 -2.52 8.05 15.44
N HIS A 767 -2.79 7.76 14.17
CA HIS A 767 -1.75 7.63 13.14
C HIS A 767 -1.02 8.97 12.92
N PRO A 768 0.32 9.02 13.04
CA PRO A 768 1.12 10.22 12.79
C PRO A 768 1.29 10.43 11.27
N PHE A 769 0.25 10.95 10.62
CA PHE A 769 0.08 10.86 9.16
C PHE A 769 0.92 11.86 8.35
N CYS A 770 1.32 12.99 8.93
CA CYS A 770 2.08 14.03 8.21
C CYS A 770 2.91 14.89 9.18
N LYS A 771 3.97 15.53 8.67
CA LYS A 771 4.70 16.56 9.40
C LYS A 771 3.96 17.90 9.30
N LEU A 772 3.46 18.41 10.42
CA LEU A 772 2.81 19.70 10.55
C LEU A 772 3.40 20.46 11.76
N GLY A 773 3.68 21.75 11.59
CA GLY A 773 4.42 22.56 12.56
C GLY A 773 5.80 21.96 12.89
N GLY A 774 6.47 21.37 11.91
CA GLY A 774 7.80 20.75 12.04
C GLY A 774 7.86 19.39 12.74
N ARG A 775 6.72 18.81 13.17
CA ARG A 775 6.67 17.51 13.85
C ARG A 775 5.63 16.59 13.21
N HIS A 776 5.80 15.28 13.35
CA HIS A 776 4.75 14.33 12.93
C HIS A 776 3.53 14.50 13.83
N ARG A 777 2.37 14.84 13.25
CA ARG A 777 1.13 15.06 13.98
C ARG A 777 0.12 13.96 13.71
N SER A 778 -0.64 13.60 14.74
CA SER A 778 -1.76 12.65 14.61
C SER A 778 -3.05 13.34 14.17
N PHE A 779 -4.06 12.59 13.72
CA PHE A 779 -5.37 13.17 13.43
C PHE A 779 -6.02 13.77 14.67
N VAL A 780 -5.96 13.07 15.82
CA VAL A 780 -6.49 13.56 17.11
C VAL A 780 -5.88 14.91 17.46
N GLU A 781 -4.55 14.99 17.46
CA GLU A 781 -3.82 16.22 17.76
C GLU A 781 -4.18 17.37 16.82
N THR A 782 -4.35 17.08 15.53
CA THR A 782 -4.74 18.06 14.51
C THR A 782 -6.12 18.66 14.82
N HIS A 783 -7.09 17.84 15.21
CA HIS A 783 -8.42 18.34 15.55
C HIS A 783 -8.44 19.14 16.85
N LEU A 784 -7.67 18.71 17.86
CA LEU A 784 -7.48 19.48 19.10
C LEU A 784 -6.83 20.84 18.85
N ALA A 785 -5.83 20.92 17.95
CA ALA A 785 -5.18 22.17 17.57
C ALA A 785 -6.15 23.18 16.94
N LYS A 786 -7.10 22.72 16.12
CA LYS A 786 -8.16 23.58 15.55
C LYS A 786 -9.16 24.04 16.61
N SER A 787 -9.59 23.14 17.50
CA SER A 787 -10.49 23.50 18.59
C SER A 787 -9.84 24.46 19.59
N ARG A 788 -8.53 24.35 19.83
CA ARG A 788 -7.75 25.31 20.63
C ARG A 788 -7.82 26.70 20.02
N LYS A 789 -7.54 26.83 18.72
CA LYS A 789 -7.57 28.11 18.01
C LYS A 789 -8.93 28.80 18.13
N VAL A 790 -10.02 28.04 17.98
CA VAL A 790 -11.39 28.57 18.14
C VAL A 790 -11.66 28.98 19.58
N SER A 791 -11.21 28.18 20.55
CA SER A 791 -11.36 28.48 21.98
C SER A 791 -10.68 29.80 22.34
N GLN A 792 -9.45 30.02 21.85
CA GLN A 792 -8.73 31.27 22.07
C GLN A 792 -9.39 32.46 21.38
N LEU A 793 -9.84 32.28 20.13
CA LEU A 793 -10.54 33.33 19.39
C LEU A 793 -11.79 33.83 20.13
N CYS A 794 -12.50 32.93 20.82
CA CYS A 794 -13.76 33.24 21.50
C CYS A 794 -13.60 33.51 23.00
N GLY A 795 -12.48 33.14 23.61
CA GLY A 795 -12.27 33.23 25.07
C GLY A 795 -13.06 32.20 25.89
N THR A 796 -13.71 31.24 25.23
CA THR A 796 -14.53 30.21 25.86
C THR A 796 -14.02 28.84 25.43
N PRO A 797 -13.64 27.94 26.36
CA PRO A 797 -13.15 26.62 25.99
C PRO A 797 -14.21 25.83 25.22
N LEU A 798 -13.83 25.22 24.09
CA LEU A 798 -14.72 24.40 23.27
C LEU A 798 -14.70 22.94 23.78
N PRO A 799 -15.85 22.29 24.07
CA PRO A 799 -15.87 20.86 24.35
C PRO A 799 -15.56 20.08 23.08
N HIS A 800 -14.69 19.07 23.20
CA HIS A 800 -14.31 18.19 22.11
C HIS A 800 -14.55 16.74 22.52
N ILE A 801 -15.36 16.03 21.74
CA ILE A 801 -15.72 14.64 22.00
C ILE A 801 -15.18 13.77 20.86
N PHE A 802 -14.38 12.76 21.19
CA PHE A 802 -14.07 11.69 20.25
C PHE A 802 -14.97 10.48 20.51
N THR A 803 -15.71 10.05 19.50
CA THR A 803 -16.44 8.78 19.57
C THR A 803 -15.47 7.63 19.29
N THR A 804 -15.58 6.56 20.06
CA THR A 804 -14.64 5.43 20.04
C THR A 804 -15.39 4.10 19.99
N SER A 805 -14.70 3.01 19.68
CA SER A 805 -15.26 1.65 19.68
C SER A 805 -14.60 0.76 20.73
N TYR A 806 -15.06 -0.49 20.84
CA TYR A 806 -14.40 -1.55 21.60
C TYR A 806 -12.90 -1.70 21.28
N PHE A 807 -12.52 -1.37 20.05
CA PHE A 807 -11.15 -1.45 19.56
C PHE A 807 -10.36 -0.15 19.78
N SER A 808 -10.98 1.03 19.64
CA SER A 808 -10.27 2.31 19.68
C SER A 808 -10.30 3.05 21.02
N HIS A 809 -11.21 2.70 21.95
CA HIS A 809 -11.41 3.47 23.18
C HIS A 809 -10.17 3.52 24.08
N GLU A 810 -9.74 2.37 24.57
CA GLU A 810 -8.61 2.27 25.50
C GLU A 810 -7.28 2.72 24.88
N PRO A 811 -6.95 2.40 23.61
CA PRO A 811 -5.77 2.96 22.98
C PRO A 811 -5.81 4.49 22.85
N THR A 812 -6.97 5.07 22.52
CA THR A 812 -7.12 6.54 22.41
C THR A 812 -6.95 7.21 23.77
N ARG A 813 -7.55 6.64 24.83
CA ARG A 813 -7.39 7.15 26.20
C ARG A 813 -5.92 7.17 26.63
N ARG A 814 -5.22 6.03 26.52
CA ARG A 814 -3.79 5.95 26.86
C ARG A 814 -2.94 6.93 26.05
N PHE A 815 -3.23 7.07 24.75
CA PHE A 815 -2.50 7.96 23.88
C PHE A 815 -2.66 9.43 24.29
N LEU A 816 -3.89 9.85 24.62
CA LEU A 816 -4.16 11.18 25.15
C LEU A 816 -3.48 11.42 26.50
N ASP A 817 -3.56 10.46 27.44
CA ASP A 817 -2.91 10.55 28.75
C ASP A 817 -1.38 10.68 28.64
N GLN A 818 -0.76 9.90 27.74
CA GLN A 818 0.69 9.93 27.50
C GLN A 818 1.20 11.25 26.93
N HIS A 819 0.34 12.01 26.25
CA HIS A 819 0.68 13.29 25.62
C HIS A 819 0.10 14.48 26.37
N ASP A 820 -0.33 14.31 27.62
CA ASP A 820 -0.95 15.37 28.44
C ASP A 820 -2.09 16.08 27.68
N GLN A 821 -2.93 15.30 26.99
CA GLN A 821 -4.02 15.77 26.15
C GLN A 821 -3.58 16.79 25.09
N PHE A 822 -2.31 16.75 24.68
CA PHE A 822 -1.67 17.72 23.81
C PHE A 822 -1.78 19.16 24.30
N GLY A 823 -1.94 19.40 25.61
CA GLY A 823 -2.15 20.72 26.21
C GLY A 823 -3.51 21.33 25.87
N TYR A 824 -4.53 20.53 25.60
CA TYR A 824 -5.89 21.02 25.34
C TYR A 824 -6.55 21.50 26.64
N GLN A 825 -7.07 22.73 26.66
CA GLN A 825 -7.60 23.37 27.87
C GLN A 825 -9.13 23.25 28.02
N GLY A 826 -9.83 22.80 26.98
CA GLY A 826 -11.29 22.62 27.02
C GLY A 826 -11.68 21.22 27.49
N PRO A 827 -12.98 20.98 27.77
CA PRO A 827 -13.47 19.64 28.08
C PRO A 827 -13.15 18.67 26.95
N LEU A 828 -12.40 17.62 27.26
CA LEU A 828 -12.02 16.56 26.31
C LEU A 828 -12.65 15.24 26.77
N LEU A 829 -13.58 14.73 25.98
CA LEU A 829 -14.40 13.56 26.34
C LEU A 829 -14.21 12.42 25.33
N LEU A 830 -14.21 11.18 25.82
CA LEU A 830 -14.29 9.99 24.99
C LEU A 830 -15.66 9.34 25.14
N SER A 831 -16.41 9.24 24.05
CA SER A 831 -17.68 8.51 24.02
C SER A 831 -17.41 7.07 23.62
N GLU A 832 -17.43 6.14 24.59
CA GLU A 832 -17.22 4.70 24.35
C GLU A 832 -18.41 4.09 23.60
N GLY A 833 -18.13 3.38 22.51
CA GLY A 833 -19.13 2.62 21.77
C GLY A 833 -19.69 1.45 22.57
N LYS A 834 -21.02 1.43 22.74
CA LYS A 834 -21.76 0.37 23.45
C LYS A 834 -22.66 -0.46 22.52
N SER A 835 -22.30 -0.51 21.23
CA SER A 835 -22.96 -1.30 20.19
C SER A 835 -21.90 -1.96 19.32
N ILE A 836 -22.00 -3.27 19.14
CA ILE A 836 -21.04 -4.10 18.38
C ILE A 836 -21.80 -5.15 17.57
N GLY A 837 -21.20 -5.59 16.47
CA GLY A 837 -21.69 -6.70 15.66
C GLY A 837 -20.68 -7.84 15.60
N LEU A 838 -21.16 -9.04 15.30
CA LEU A 838 -20.36 -10.22 15.02
C LEU A 838 -20.31 -10.42 13.50
N ARG A 839 -19.10 -10.53 12.93
CA ARG A 839 -18.90 -10.75 11.50
C ARG A 839 -19.50 -12.09 11.09
N THR A 840 -19.98 -12.16 9.85
CA THR A 840 -20.47 -13.41 9.26
C THR A 840 -19.65 -13.79 8.02
N VAL A 841 -19.66 -15.07 7.67
CA VAL A 841 -19.20 -15.56 6.38
C VAL A 841 -20.14 -14.98 5.31
N PRO A 842 -19.62 -14.34 4.24
CA PRO A 842 -20.46 -13.75 3.21
C PRO A 842 -21.26 -14.79 2.44
N THR A 843 -22.38 -14.38 1.85
CA THR A 843 -23.12 -15.25 0.93
C THR A 843 -22.41 -15.27 -0.43
N VAL A 844 -22.51 -16.38 -1.16
CA VAL A 844 -21.99 -16.53 -2.52
C VAL A 844 -22.64 -15.53 -3.45
N ARG A 845 -23.95 -15.29 -3.27
CA ARG A 845 -24.69 -14.25 -3.99
C ARG A 845 -24.02 -12.89 -3.82
N ASP A 846 -23.69 -12.51 -2.59
CA ASP A 846 -23.08 -11.21 -2.31
C ASP A 846 -21.64 -11.13 -2.85
N LEU A 847 -20.86 -12.20 -2.78
CA LEU A 847 -19.52 -12.26 -3.37
C LEU A 847 -19.57 -12.11 -4.90
N ARG A 848 -20.46 -12.84 -5.57
CA ARG A 848 -20.66 -12.75 -7.03
C ARG A 848 -21.16 -11.37 -7.43
N PHE A 849 -22.14 -10.82 -6.73
CA PHE A 849 -22.58 -9.46 -6.98
C PHE A 849 -21.42 -8.46 -6.87
N ALA A 850 -20.61 -8.54 -5.79
CA ALA A 850 -19.48 -7.66 -5.59
C ALA A 850 -18.39 -7.81 -6.65
N TRP A 851 -18.17 -9.01 -7.18
CA TRP A 851 -16.99 -9.35 -7.99
C TRP A 851 -17.25 -9.55 -9.48
N GLU A 852 -18.45 -9.99 -9.85
CA GLU A 852 -18.86 -10.36 -11.21
C GLU A 852 -19.85 -9.34 -11.79
N GLU A 853 -20.70 -8.71 -10.96
CA GLU A 853 -21.77 -7.80 -11.44
C GLU A 853 -21.42 -6.30 -11.29
N MET A 854 -20.81 -5.90 -10.17
CA MET A 854 -20.42 -4.51 -9.95
C MET A 854 -19.29 -4.10 -10.91
N PRO A 855 -19.33 -2.88 -11.48
CA PRO A 855 -18.21 -2.32 -12.22
C PRO A 855 -16.92 -2.32 -11.41
N GLN A 856 -15.86 -2.82 -12.03
CA GLN A 856 -14.55 -2.90 -11.40
C GLN A 856 -13.47 -2.44 -12.36
N GLN A 857 -12.40 -1.91 -11.77
CA GLN A 857 -11.19 -1.68 -12.53
C GLN A 857 -10.69 -3.03 -13.04
N THR A 858 -10.61 -3.16 -14.36
CA THR A 858 -9.90 -4.23 -15.04
C THR A 858 -8.41 -4.05 -14.76
N LEU A 859 -7.77 -5.11 -14.30
CA LEU A 859 -6.32 -5.10 -14.06
C LEU A 859 -5.58 -5.45 -15.35
N ASP A 860 -4.25 -5.41 -15.32
CA ASP A 860 -3.49 -6.04 -16.39
C ASP A 860 -3.84 -7.52 -16.50
N VAL A 861 -3.71 -8.12 -17.69
CA VAL A 861 -4.18 -9.48 -18.02
C VAL A 861 -3.76 -10.52 -16.98
N GLN A 862 -2.49 -10.50 -16.55
CA GLN A 862 -2.00 -11.46 -15.55
C GLN A 862 -2.54 -11.16 -14.14
N GLN A 863 -2.53 -9.90 -13.72
CA GLN A 863 -3.12 -9.49 -12.43
C GLN A 863 -4.62 -9.81 -12.36
N GLN A 864 -5.33 -9.71 -13.48
CA GLN A 864 -6.73 -10.08 -13.60
C GLN A 864 -6.94 -11.58 -13.40
N LYS A 865 -6.16 -12.43 -14.09
CA LYS A 865 -6.19 -13.89 -13.89
C LYS A 865 -5.96 -14.29 -12.43
N VAL A 866 -4.97 -13.69 -11.79
CA VAL A 866 -4.67 -13.89 -10.36
C VAL A 866 -5.86 -13.48 -9.49
N ARG A 867 -6.44 -12.31 -9.75
CA ARG A 867 -7.62 -11.85 -9.02
C ARG A 867 -8.81 -12.80 -9.18
N ASP A 868 -9.06 -13.30 -10.38
CA ASP A 868 -10.21 -14.16 -10.67
C ASP A 868 -10.05 -15.56 -10.05
N SER A 869 -8.85 -16.14 -10.12
CA SER A 869 -8.52 -17.42 -9.46
C SER A 869 -8.67 -17.30 -7.93
N LEU A 870 -8.14 -16.23 -7.32
CA LEU A 870 -8.31 -15.96 -5.89
C LEU A 870 -9.79 -15.84 -5.51
N ARG A 871 -10.60 -15.12 -6.30
CA ARG A 871 -12.04 -14.96 -6.05
C ARG A 871 -12.79 -16.26 -6.13
N THR A 872 -12.46 -17.11 -7.10
CA THR A 872 -13.07 -18.45 -7.21
C THR A 872 -12.75 -19.28 -5.97
N ALA A 873 -11.50 -19.24 -5.49
CA ALA A 873 -11.12 -19.93 -4.25
C ALA A 873 -11.87 -19.38 -3.03
N LEU A 874 -12.05 -18.06 -2.92
CA LEU A 874 -12.78 -17.43 -1.82
C LEU A 874 -14.29 -17.69 -1.87
N ILE A 875 -14.90 -17.81 -3.07
CA ILE A 875 -16.29 -18.27 -3.21
C ILE A 875 -16.42 -19.70 -2.69
N GLY A 876 -15.53 -20.61 -3.12
CA GLY A 876 -15.54 -22.00 -2.63
C GLY A 876 -15.29 -22.11 -1.12
N TRP A 877 -14.49 -21.21 -0.55
CA TRP A 877 -14.33 -21.10 0.90
C TRP A 877 -15.64 -20.70 1.61
N ALA A 878 -16.36 -19.70 1.10
CA ALA A 878 -17.63 -19.27 1.69
C ALA A 878 -18.69 -20.39 1.63
N GLU A 879 -18.77 -21.11 0.51
CA GLU A 879 -19.65 -22.28 0.35
C GLU A 879 -19.32 -23.40 1.35
N SER A 880 -18.06 -23.80 1.43
CA SER A 880 -17.62 -24.90 2.30
C SER A 880 -17.68 -24.58 3.80
N THR A 881 -17.50 -23.30 4.16
CA THR A 881 -17.60 -22.85 5.55
C THR A 881 -19.05 -22.65 6.01
N GLY A 882 -19.95 -22.33 5.07
CA GLY A 882 -21.37 -22.09 5.30
C GLY A 882 -21.74 -20.60 5.27
N GLU A 883 -22.55 -20.22 4.29
CA GLU A 883 -23.00 -18.85 4.07
C GLU A 883 -23.78 -18.25 5.26
N ALA A 884 -23.50 -16.99 5.61
CA ALA A 884 -24.11 -16.26 6.73
C ALA A 884 -23.97 -16.95 8.11
N SER A 885 -23.02 -17.87 8.25
CA SER A 885 -22.56 -18.38 9.55
C SER A 885 -21.69 -17.36 10.27
N ASP A 886 -21.58 -17.47 11.59
CA ASP A 886 -20.72 -16.58 12.37
C ASP A 886 -19.25 -16.83 12.05
N TYR A 887 -18.51 -15.77 11.74
CA TYR A 887 -17.07 -15.86 11.50
C TYR A 887 -16.33 -15.88 12.84
N THR A 888 -15.97 -17.08 13.31
CA THR A 888 -15.31 -17.31 14.61
C THR A 888 -13.88 -17.84 14.49
N ALA A 889 -13.44 -18.21 13.29
CA ALA A 889 -12.14 -18.84 13.03
C ALA A 889 -10.96 -17.84 12.96
N ASN A 890 -10.90 -16.89 13.91
CA ASN A 890 -9.85 -15.87 14.03
C ASN A 890 -9.71 -15.37 15.49
N LEU A 891 -8.82 -14.41 15.75
CA LEU A 891 -8.69 -13.74 17.04
C LEU A 891 -10.03 -13.09 17.45
N PRO A 892 -10.49 -13.18 18.71
CA PRO A 892 -11.81 -12.70 19.13
C PRO A 892 -12.14 -11.26 18.70
N GLN A 893 -11.19 -10.33 18.82
CA GLN A 893 -11.37 -8.93 18.39
C GLN A 893 -11.53 -8.76 16.87
N GLN A 894 -10.94 -9.66 16.08
CA GLN A 894 -11.06 -9.73 14.63
C GLN A 894 -12.33 -10.46 14.16
N CYS A 895 -13.12 -11.03 15.06
CA CYS A 895 -14.45 -11.54 14.75
C CYS A 895 -15.54 -10.44 14.89
N LEU A 896 -15.24 -9.37 15.63
CA LEU A 896 -16.18 -8.29 15.95
C LEU A 896 -16.07 -7.11 14.97
N HIS A 897 -17.12 -6.29 14.82
CA HIS A 897 -17.06 -5.06 14.05
C HIS A 897 -17.91 -3.93 14.67
N PRO A 898 -17.56 -2.64 14.45
CA PRO A 898 -18.48 -1.54 14.72
C PRO A 898 -19.67 -1.58 13.75
N VAL A 899 -20.85 -1.19 14.22
CA VAL A 899 -22.14 -1.33 13.50
C VAL A 899 -22.52 -0.09 12.68
N GLY A 900 -21.51 0.67 12.23
CA GLY A 900 -21.68 1.91 11.46
C GLY A 900 -21.79 3.18 12.30
N HIS A 901 -21.46 4.31 11.67
CA HIS A 901 -21.31 5.60 12.35
C HIS A 901 -22.63 6.20 12.83
N TRP A 902 -23.80 5.69 12.37
CA TRP A 902 -25.07 6.09 12.97
C TRP A 902 -25.10 5.81 14.46
N TYR A 903 -24.55 4.68 14.93
CA TYR A 903 -24.55 4.33 16.36
C TYR A 903 -23.57 5.16 17.20
N GLU A 904 -22.61 5.85 16.59
CA GLU A 904 -21.65 6.68 17.33
C GLU A 904 -22.35 7.87 18.02
N VAL A 905 -23.40 8.44 17.43
CA VAL A 905 -24.18 9.56 18.02
C VAL A 905 -25.14 9.10 19.14
N PRO A 906 -26.01 8.10 18.95
CA PRO A 906 -26.82 7.50 20.01
C PRO A 906 -26.00 6.97 21.18
N ASN A 907 -24.76 6.53 20.94
CA ASN A 907 -23.88 6.13 22.03
C ASN A 907 -23.61 7.28 23.00
N LEU A 908 -23.54 8.55 22.58
CA LEU A 908 -23.44 9.68 23.52
C LEU A 908 -24.64 9.75 24.46
N LEU A 909 -25.84 9.38 23.99
CA LEU A 909 -27.05 9.31 24.81
C LEU A 909 -26.96 8.11 25.76
N ARG A 910 -26.58 6.94 25.21
CA ARG A 910 -26.60 5.65 25.91
C ARG A 910 -25.53 5.53 26.99
N ASN A 911 -24.33 6.08 26.76
CA ASN A 911 -23.21 6.00 27.69
C ASN A 911 -23.14 7.19 28.67
N GLY A 912 -24.09 8.13 28.59
CA GLY A 912 -24.18 9.29 29.48
C GLY A 912 -23.27 10.47 29.13
N THR A 913 -22.47 10.38 28.05
CA THR A 913 -21.55 11.47 27.66
C THR A 913 -22.30 12.78 27.39
N LEU A 914 -23.42 12.73 26.65
CA LEU A 914 -24.20 13.95 26.38
C LEU A 914 -24.89 14.47 27.65
N ALA A 915 -25.38 13.58 28.51
CA ALA A 915 -26.02 13.97 29.77
C ALA A 915 -25.05 14.74 30.67
N ALA A 916 -23.84 14.21 30.87
CA ALA A 916 -22.79 14.86 31.65
C ALA A 916 -22.37 16.21 31.06
N LEU A 917 -22.26 16.30 29.73
CA LEU A 917 -21.91 17.56 29.07
C LEU A 917 -23.03 18.61 29.19
N LEU A 918 -24.30 18.21 29.13
CA LEU A 918 -25.44 19.10 29.33
C LEU A 918 -25.59 19.55 30.78
N GLU A 919 -25.16 18.74 31.74
CA GLU A 919 -25.07 19.13 33.15
C GLU A 919 -23.98 20.19 33.37
N GLU A 920 -22.81 20.01 32.76
CA GLU A 920 -21.73 21.01 32.78
C GLU A 920 -22.10 22.29 32.00
N ARG A 921 -22.80 22.14 30.87
CA ARG A 921 -23.20 23.22 29.97
C ARG A 921 -24.70 23.20 29.65
N PRO A 922 -25.57 23.68 30.54
CA PRO A 922 -27.00 23.73 30.30
C PRO A 922 -27.38 24.55 29.06
N GLN A 923 -26.56 25.54 28.70
CA GLN A 923 -26.74 26.40 27.53
C GLN A 923 -26.26 25.77 26.21
N LEU A 924 -25.70 24.56 26.21
CA LEU A 924 -25.31 23.85 25.00
C LEU A 924 -26.53 23.63 24.09
N LYS A 925 -26.38 23.95 22.80
CA LYS A 925 -27.44 23.87 21.79
C LYS A 925 -27.01 23.06 20.57
N THR A 926 -25.77 23.20 20.13
CA THR A 926 -25.32 22.66 18.84
C THR A 926 -24.16 21.69 19.01
N LEU A 927 -24.24 20.54 18.34
CA LEU A 927 -23.10 19.66 18.10
C LEU A 927 -22.65 19.83 16.66
N VAL A 928 -21.34 19.85 16.41
CA VAL A 928 -20.80 19.71 15.06
C VAL A 928 -20.08 18.38 14.93
N LEU A 929 -20.65 17.49 14.13
CA LEU A 929 -20.15 16.16 13.86
C LEU A 929 -19.30 16.16 12.59
N HIS A 930 -18.16 15.47 12.60
CA HIS A 930 -17.36 15.24 11.39
C HIS A 930 -16.52 13.96 11.49
N ASN A 931 -16.06 13.45 10.33
CA ASN A 931 -15.10 12.34 10.31
C ASN A 931 -13.71 12.76 10.81
N ILE A 932 -13.01 11.84 11.47
CA ILE A 932 -11.60 12.02 11.87
C ILE A 932 -10.67 12.38 10.70
N ASP A 933 -11.01 11.98 9.47
CA ASP A 933 -10.22 12.22 8.27
C ASP A 933 -10.64 13.44 7.43
N THR A 934 -11.70 14.15 7.82
CA THR A 934 -12.04 15.46 7.27
C THR A 934 -11.18 16.52 7.94
N VAL A 935 -9.87 16.50 7.66
CA VAL A 935 -8.88 17.32 8.38
C VAL A 935 -9.06 18.82 8.16
N GLY A 936 -9.66 19.24 7.04
CA GLY A 936 -9.94 20.65 6.74
C GLY A 936 -11.11 21.26 7.51
N MET A 937 -11.91 20.45 8.23
CA MET A 937 -13.07 20.94 8.98
C MET A 937 -12.61 21.75 10.22
N ASN A 938 -13.14 22.94 10.43
CA ASN A 938 -13.07 23.66 11.71
C ASN A 938 -14.45 24.19 12.12
N VAL A 939 -14.60 24.64 13.36
CA VAL A 939 -15.84 25.30 13.82
C VAL A 939 -15.87 26.74 13.30
N ASP A 940 -16.38 26.89 12.07
CA ASP A 940 -16.49 28.17 11.40
C ASP A 940 -17.70 28.97 11.93
N PRO A 941 -17.51 30.20 12.42
CA PRO A 941 -18.62 30.99 12.96
C PRO A 941 -19.70 31.37 11.93
N ALA A 942 -19.37 31.55 10.65
CA ALA A 942 -20.36 31.88 9.64
C ALA A 942 -21.27 30.68 9.35
N LEU A 943 -20.71 29.47 9.25
CA LEU A 943 -21.49 28.25 9.07
C LEU A 943 -22.37 27.93 10.28
N LEU A 944 -21.84 28.10 11.49
CA LEU A 944 -22.62 27.99 12.72
C LEU A 944 -23.77 29.00 12.75
N GLY A 945 -23.50 30.27 12.43
CA GLY A 945 -24.54 31.29 12.40
C GLY A 945 -25.65 31.00 11.39
N HIS A 946 -25.29 30.46 10.22
CA HIS A 946 -26.24 29.99 9.23
C HIS A 946 -27.12 28.86 9.75
N HIS A 947 -26.53 27.84 10.38
CA HIS A 947 -27.28 26.75 11.00
C HIS A 947 -28.28 27.30 12.04
N LEU A 948 -27.83 28.17 12.93
CA LEU A 948 -28.66 28.80 13.97
C LEU A 948 -29.78 29.69 13.41
N GLU A 949 -29.52 30.42 12.32
CA GLU A 949 -30.54 31.26 11.67
C GLU A 949 -31.58 30.41 10.92
N SER A 950 -31.16 29.29 10.33
CA SER A 950 -32.04 28.40 9.58
C SER A 950 -33.09 27.70 10.44
N GLY A 951 -32.81 27.53 11.74
CA GLY A 951 -33.65 26.76 12.68
C GLY A 951 -33.75 25.26 12.36
N ALA A 952 -32.91 24.75 11.46
CA ALA A 952 -32.93 23.35 11.05
C ALA A 952 -32.35 22.44 12.13
N GLY A 953 -32.91 21.23 12.26
CA GLY A 953 -32.37 20.22 13.18
C GLY A 953 -31.01 19.69 12.73
N LEU A 954 -30.81 19.53 11.41
CA LEU A 954 -29.55 19.10 10.81
C LEU A 954 -29.12 20.05 9.68
N THR A 955 -27.83 20.32 9.55
CA THR A 955 -27.26 20.98 8.38
C THR A 955 -26.01 20.23 7.92
N PHE A 956 -26.05 19.60 6.75
CA PHE A 956 -24.94 18.85 6.19
C PHE A 956 -24.08 19.72 5.26
N GLU A 957 -22.77 19.58 5.37
CA GLU A 957 -21.82 20.20 4.44
C GLU A 957 -21.50 19.27 3.28
N VAL A 958 -21.56 19.80 2.05
CA VAL A 958 -21.23 19.08 0.82
C VAL A 958 -20.14 19.82 0.04
N ILE A 959 -19.36 19.08 -0.75
CA ILE A 959 -18.31 19.64 -1.62
C ILE A 959 -18.58 19.29 -3.08
N THR A 960 -17.98 20.00 -4.02
CA THR A 960 -18.02 19.63 -5.43
C THR A 960 -17.39 18.25 -5.64
N ARG A 961 -18.09 17.40 -6.39
CA ARG A 961 -17.65 16.04 -6.69
C ARG A 961 -16.46 16.04 -7.66
N ARG A 962 -15.50 15.16 -7.39
CA ARG A 962 -14.45 14.73 -8.31
C ARG A 962 -14.52 13.24 -8.57
N LEU A 963 -13.81 12.77 -9.57
CA LEU A 963 -13.76 11.36 -9.95
C LEU A 963 -13.28 10.45 -8.79
N GLU A 964 -12.33 10.91 -7.98
CA GLU A 964 -11.82 10.14 -6.85
C GLU A 964 -12.79 10.04 -5.66
N ASP A 965 -13.82 10.87 -5.62
CA ASP A 965 -14.79 10.87 -4.53
C ASP A 965 -15.72 9.67 -4.67
N ARG A 966 -15.60 8.73 -3.73
CA ARG A 966 -16.42 7.52 -3.64
C ARG A 966 -17.30 7.60 -2.41
N GLY A 967 -18.61 7.42 -2.58
CA GLY A 967 -19.58 7.44 -1.49
C GLY A 967 -20.77 8.34 -1.80
N GLY A 968 -21.53 8.67 -0.76
CA GLY A 968 -22.79 9.36 -0.97
C GLY A 968 -22.72 10.76 -1.56
N GLY A 969 -23.73 11.08 -2.36
CA GLY A 969 -23.98 12.41 -2.92
C GLY A 969 -25.26 13.01 -2.37
N LEU A 970 -25.40 14.32 -2.57
CA LEU A 970 -26.67 15.02 -2.35
C LEU A 970 -27.52 14.89 -3.62
N ALA A 971 -28.74 14.38 -3.47
CA ALA A 971 -29.66 14.13 -4.57
C ALA A 971 -31.09 14.54 -4.22
N LEU A 972 -31.91 14.78 -5.24
CA LEU A 972 -33.36 14.75 -5.14
C LEU A 972 -33.83 13.31 -5.36
N VAL A 973 -34.33 12.67 -4.30
CA VAL A 973 -34.94 11.34 -4.39
C VAL A 973 -36.45 11.49 -4.39
N ASN A 974 -37.09 11.15 -5.50
CA ASN A 974 -38.52 11.38 -5.72
C ASN A 974 -38.93 12.84 -5.39
N GLY A 975 -38.08 13.80 -5.75
CA GLY A 975 -38.29 15.23 -5.53
C GLY A 975 -37.90 15.77 -4.15
N HIS A 976 -37.35 14.94 -3.24
CA HIS A 976 -36.94 15.36 -1.90
C HIS A 976 -35.41 15.39 -1.75
N PRO A 977 -34.81 16.51 -1.29
CA PRO A 977 -33.37 16.63 -1.15
C PRO A 977 -32.86 15.82 0.05
N GLN A 978 -32.01 14.83 -0.23
CA GLN A 978 -31.40 13.96 0.78
C GLN A 978 -30.00 13.49 0.37
N LEU A 979 -29.21 13.10 1.36
CA LEU A 979 -27.97 12.38 1.12
C LEU A 979 -28.29 10.91 0.82
N VAL A 980 -27.68 10.39 -0.24
CA VAL A 980 -27.81 9.00 -0.67
C VAL A 980 -26.41 8.42 -0.77
N GLU A 981 -26.14 7.36 -0.01
CA GLU A 981 -24.85 6.67 -0.05
C GLU A 981 -24.63 5.96 -1.39
N GLY A 982 -23.38 5.88 -1.85
CA GLY A 982 -23.06 5.26 -3.14
C GLY A 982 -23.53 3.80 -3.22
N LEU A 983 -23.42 3.06 -2.11
CA LEU A 983 -23.93 1.68 -2.00
C LEU A 983 -25.47 1.57 -1.99
N ALA A 984 -26.17 2.69 -1.82
CA ALA A 984 -27.63 2.78 -1.85
C ALA A 984 -28.16 3.27 -3.22
N MET A 985 -27.30 3.67 -4.15
CA MET A 985 -27.72 4.11 -5.48
C MET A 985 -28.39 2.96 -6.26
N PRO A 986 -29.56 3.17 -6.91
CA PRO A 986 -30.19 2.15 -7.74
C PRO A 986 -29.28 1.65 -8.88
N ARG A 987 -28.58 2.58 -9.53
CA ARG A 987 -27.62 2.35 -10.61
C ARG A 987 -26.37 3.19 -10.35
N GLU A 988 -25.21 2.68 -10.74
CA GLU A 988 -23.95 3.41 -10.56
C GLU A 988 -23.90 4.69 -11.40
N GLU A 989 -24.51 4.70 -12.59
CA GLU A 989 -24.61 5.88 -13.46
C GLU A 989 -25.30 7.07 -12.79
N ASP A 990 -26.27 6.82 -11.90
CA ASP A 990 -27.02 7.87 -11.19
C ASP A 990 -26.08 8.72 -10.32
N GLU A 991 -25.03 8.11 -9.77
CA GLU A 991 -24.03 8.78 -8.93
C GLU A 991 -23.25 9.85 -9.72
N PHE A 992 -23.03 9.63 -11.01
CA PHE A 992 -22.27 10.51 -11.90
C PHE A 992 -23.08 11.70 -12.41
N HIS A 993 -24.40 11.68 -12.20
CA HIS A 993 -25.28 12.82 -12.45
C HIS A 993 -25.29 13.82 -11.29
N LEU A 994 -24.76 13.46 -10.11
CA LEU A 994 -24.82 14.30 -8.92
C LEU A 994 -23.63 15.25 -8.81
N THR A 995 -23.90 16.52 -8.58
CA THR A 995 -22.89 17.57 -8.50
C THR A 995 -22.09 17.52 -7.19
N TYR A 996 -22.74 17.14 -6.10
CA TYR A 996 -22.21 17.32 -4.76
C TYR A 996 -21.91 15.99 -4.07
N TYR A 997 -20.76 15.95 -3.40
CA TYR A 997 -20.29 14.85 -2.57
C TYR A 997 -20.43 15.18 -1.09
N ASN A 998 -20.81 14.20 -0.28
CA ASN A 998 -20.98 14.35 1.16
C ASN A 998 -19.65 14.41 1.90
N SER A 999 -19.38 15.50 2.62
CA SER A 999 -18.20 15.61 3.49
C SER A 999 -18.33 14.84 4.81
N ASN A 1000 -19.55 14.36 5.11
CA ASN A 1000 -19.99 13.82 6.39
C ASN A 1000 -19.73 14.76 7.58
N THR A 1001 -19.80 16.07 7.33
CA THR A 1001 -19.83 17.11 8.37
C THR A 1001 -21.28 17.55 8.56
N CYS A 1002 -21.76 17.53 9.80
CA CYS A 1002 -23.15 17.78 10.15
C CYS A 1002 -23.26 18.68 11.39
N TRP A 1003 -23.95 19.81 11.27
CA TRP A 1003 -24.36 20.65 12.38
C TRP A 1003 -25.70 20.15 12.91
N ILE A 1004 -25.80 19.94 14.21
CA ILE A 1004 -26.91 19.24 14.86
C ILE A 1004 -27.46 20.11 16.00
N ASP A 1005 -28.74 20.43 15.93
CA ASP A 1005 -29.47 20.98 17.07
C ASP A 1005 -29.81 19.85 18.06
N ILE A 1006 -29.41 20.00 19.32
CA ILE A 1006 -29.55 18.95 20.33
C ILE A 1006 -31.01 18.66 20.63
N ASP A 1007 -31.85 19.68 20.75
CA ASP A 1007 -33.25 19.50 21.13
C ASP A 1007 -34.05 18.89 19.97
N ALA A 1008 -33.77 19.29 18.73
CA ALA A 1008 -34.33 18.65 17.54
C ALA A 1008 -33.89 17.19 17.41
N LEU A 1009 -32.62 16.87 17.69
CA LEU A 1009 -32.13 15.49 17.72
C LEU A 1009 -32.88 14.67 18.77
N LEU A 1010 -32.97 15.15 20.01
CA LEU A 1010 -33.67 14.45 21.08
C LEU A 1010 -35.15 14.24 20.74
N ALA A 1011 -35.81 15.25 20.17
CA ALA A 1011 -37.20 15.13 19.71
C ALA A 1011 -37.37 14.05 18.63
N ALA A 1012 -36.41 13.88 17.71
CA ALA A 1012 -36.43 12.82 16.72
C ALA A 1012 -36.33 11.41 17.35
N PHE A 1013 -35.59 11.27 18.45
CA PHE A 1013 -35.56 10.06 19.30
C PHE A 1013 -36.78 9.94 20.23
N LYS A 1014 -37.69 10.93 20.27
CA LYS A 1014 -38.79 11.06 21.23
C LYS A 1014 -38.29 11.13 22.69
N LEU A 1015 -37.20 11.85 22.89
CA LEU A 1015 -36.57 12.13 24.18
C LEU A 1015 -36.58 13.63 24.45
N THR A 1016 -36.45 13.98 25.71
CA THR A 1016 -36.12 15.33 26.21
C THR A 1016 -34.76 15.29 26.90
N ARG A 1017 -34.17 16.46 27.21
CA ARG A 1017 -32.90 16.51 27.96
C ARG A 1017 -32.96 15.76 29.30
N ALA A 1018 -34.09 15.82 30.00
CA ALA A 1018 -34.30 15.13 31.28
C ALA A 1018 -34.36 13.61 31.15
N ASP A 1019 -34.72 13.08 29.99
CA ASP A 1019 -34.83 11.64 29.77
C ASP A 1019 -33.46 10.95 29.65
N LEU A 1020 -32.38 11.71 29.46
CA LEU A 1020 -31.04 11.19 29.24
C LEU A 1020 -30.47 10.45 30.47
N THR A 1021 -31.02 10.69 31.66
CA THR A 1021 -30.63 9.96 32.88
C THR A 1021 -31.36 8.61 33.03
N ASP A 1022 -32.40 8.34 32.24
CA ASP A 1022 -33.12 7.06 32.22
C ASP A 1022 -32.57 6.14 31.12
N ALA A 1023 -31.61 5.29 31.51
CA ALA A 1023 -30.94 4.38 30.58
C ALA A 1023 -31.89 3.42 29.84
N ALA A 1024 -32.99 2.99 30.47
CA ALA A 1024 -33.95 2.06 29.86
C ALA A 1024 -34.81 2.77 28.80
N LYS A 1025 -35.25 4.00 29.10
CA LYS A 1025 -35.97 4.85 28.15
C LYS A 1025 -35.08 5.21 26.95
N VAL A 1026 -33.84 5.62 27.19
CA VAL A 1026 -32.85 5.90 26.13
C VAL A 1026 -32.61 4.67 25.26
N ALA A 1027 -32.35 3.51 25.84
CA ALA A 1027 -32.13 2.28 25.07
C ALA A 1027 -33.34 1.91 24.19
N THR A 1028 -34.56 2.09 24.71
CA THR A 1028 -35.80 1.83 23.96
C THR A 1028 -35.96 2.81 22.79
N ALA A 1029 -35.72 4.10 23.02
CA ALA A 1029 -35.77 5.14 21.98
C ALA A 1029 -34.75 4.88 20.86
N ILE A 1030 -33.52 4.48 21.22
CA ILE A 1030 -32.48 4.14 20.25
C ILE A 1030 -32.90 2.94 19.39
N ARG A 1031 -33.39 1.86 20.00
CA ARG A 1031 -33.88 0.68 19.24
C ARG A 1031 -35.03 1.05 18.31
N ALA A 1032 -35.98 1.87 18.78
CA ALA A 1032 -37.13 2.29 17.99
C ALA A 1032 -36.73 3.11 16.75
N LEU A 1033 -35.75 4.02 16.87
CA LEU A 1033 -35.26 4.75 15.71
C LEU A 1033 -34.36 3.90 14.82
N ALA A 1034 -33.49 3.05 15.39
CA ALA A 1034 -32.61 2.15 14.64
C ALA A 1034 -33.40 1.21 13.72
N ALA A 1035 -34.56 0.73 14.17
CA ALA A 1035 -35.46 -0.12 13.37
C ALA A 1035 -36.05 0.59 12.14
N ARG A 1036 -36.05 1.93 12.11
CA ARG A 1036 -36.50 2.74 10.96
C ARG A 1036 -35.36 3.11 10.01
N MET A 1037 -34.11 2.87 10.42
CA MET A 1037 -32.95 3.20 9.61
C MET A 1037 -32.59 2.02 8.70
N PRO A 1038 -32.09 2.28 7.48
CA PRO A 1038 -31.56 1.23 6.62
C PRO A 1038 -30.49 0.39 7.34
N THR A 1039 -30.38 -0.88 6.96
CA THR A 1039 -29.29 -1.78 7.39
C THR A 1039 -28.51 -2.16 6.15
N TYR A 1040 -27.27 -1.70 6.07
CA TYR A 1040 -26.41 -1.95 4.92
C TYR A 1040 -25.50 -3.14 5.16
N ILE A 1041 -25.36 -3.99 4.16
CA ILE A 1041 -24.43 -5.11 4.17
C ILE A 1041 -23.16 -4.70 3.43
N THR A 1042 -22.00 -4.88 4.06
CA THR A 1042 -20.69 -4.57 3.46
C THR A 1042 -19.76 -5.76 3.56
N LEU A 1043 -18.90 -5.90 2.56
CA LEU A 1043 -17.76 -6.83 2.61
C LEU A 1043 -16.53 -6.07 3.13
N LYS A 1044 -15.81 -6.68 4.07
CA LYS A 1044 -14.49 -6.20 4.52
C LYS A 1044 -13.51 -7.35 4.48
N ASP A 1045 -12.27 -7.01 4.19
CA ASP A 1045 -11.15 -7.94 4.25
C ASP A 1045 -10.60 -8.00 5.68
N VAL A 1046 -10.49 -9.21 6.23
CA VAL A 1046 -9.88 -9.47 7.54
C VAL A 1046 -8.66 -10.35 7.36
N LYS A 1047 -7.55 -9.92 7.97
CA LYS A 1047 -6.29 -10.66 7.97
C LYS A 1047 -6.30 -11.76 9.01
N LYS A 1048 -5.95 -12.99 8.61
CA LYS A 1048 -5.68 -14.12 9.50
C LYS A 1048 -4.19 -14.42 9.46
N ARG A 1049 -3.51 -14.27 10.60
CA ARG A 1049 -2.07 -14.54 10.72
C ARG A 1049 -1.82 -15.97 11.15
N TRP A 1050 -0.82 -16.61 10.58
CA TRP A 1050 -0.36 -17.95 10.96
C TRP A 1050 1.15 -18.09 10.77
N GLY A 1051 1.73 -19.19 11.29
CA GLY A 1051 3.16 -19.48 11.17
C GLY A 1051 4.08 -18.38 11.70
N HIS A 1052 5.12 -18.05 10.92
CA HIS A 1052 6.13 -17.03 11.19
C HIS A 1052 5.82 -15.67 10.54
N GLY A 1053 4.55 -15.28 10.52
CA GLY A 1053 4.10 -13.98 9.99
C GLY A 1053 3.44 -14.04 8.60
N GLN A 1054 2.96 -15.21 8.19
CA GLN A 1054 2.09 -15.36 7.03
C GLN A 1054 0.73 -14.72 7.31
N GLU A 1055 0.12 -14.12 6.28
CA GLU A 1055 -1.18 -13.46 6.37
C GLU A 1055 -2.09 -13.92 5.23
N ASP A 1056 -3.26 -14.43 5.57
CA ASP A 1056 -4.36 -14.66 4.62
C ASP A 1056 -5.40 -13.58 4.75
N VAL A 1057 -6.06 -13.23 3.65
CA VAL A 1057 -7.10 -12.21 3.63
C VAL A 1057 -8.42 -12.87 3.26
N PHE A 1058 -9.38 -12.85 4.19
CA PHE A 1058 -10.71 -13.39 3.99
C PHE A 1058 -11.74 -12.27 3.86
N PRO A 1059 -12.65 -12.33 2.87
CA PRO A 1059 -13.79 -11.45 2.81
C PRO A 1059 -14.80 -11.87 3.88
N VAL A 1060 -15.20 -10.95 4.73
CA VAL A 1060 -16.25 -11.16 5.75
C VAL A 1060 -17.38 -10.17 5.55
N CYS A 1061 -18.58 -10.59 5.90
CA CYS A 1061 -19.78 -9.79 5.85
C CYS A 1061 -20.00 -9.06 7.19
N GLN A 1062 -20.41 -7.80 7.11
CA GLN A 1062 -20.73 -6.93 8.24
C GLN A 1062 -21.98 -6.12 7.92
N PHE A 1063 -22.73 -5.74 8.95
CA PHE A 1063 -23.83 -4.79 8.81
C PHE A 1063 -23.48 -3.41 9.37
N GLU A 1064 -23.95 -2.35 8.73
CA GLU A 1064 -23.70 -0.98 9.14
C GLU A 1064 -24.99 -0.13 9.03
N LYS A 1065 -25.15 0.83 9.95
CA LYS A 1065 -26.12 1.93 9.84
C LYS A 1065 -25.37 3.25 9.69
N LEU A 1066 -25.82 4.11 8.77
CA LEU A 1066 -25.07 5.30 8.35
C LEU A 1066 -25.78 6.57 8.85
N TRP A 1067 -25.01 7.49 9.45
CA TRP A 1067 -25.51 8.76 9.99
C TRP A 1067 -26.24 9.61 8.94
N VAL A 1068 -25.83 9.52 7.68
CA VAL A 1068 -26.40 10.34 6.60
C VAL A 1068 -27.87 10.02 6.34
N ASP A 1069 -28.33 8.81 6.67
CA ASP A 1069 -29.74 8.43 6.50
C ASP A 1069 -30.67 9.25 7.39
N MET A 1070 -30.14 9.95 8.41
CA MET A 1070 -30.88 10.94 9.19
C MET A 1070 -31.45 12.05 8.30
N SER A 1071 -30.83 12.36 7.15
CA SER A 1071 -31.35 13.37 6.21
C SER A 1071 -32.67 12.98 5.56
N GLN A 1072 -33.02 11.70 5.58
CA GLN A 1072 -34.23 11.15 4.96
C GLN A 1072 -35.42 11.14 5.94
N LEU A 1073 -35.16 11.39 7.23
CA LEU A 1073 -36.20 11.29 8.25
C LEU A 1073 -37.11 12.52 8.25
N PRO A 1074 -38.44 12.37 8.08
CA PRO A 1074 -39.36 13.50 8.11
C PRO A 1074 -39.51 14.14 9.50
N THR A 1075 -39.04 13.46 10.54
CA THR A 1075 -39.11 13.91 11.93
C THR A 1075 -38.02 14.92 12.30
N ILE A 1076 -37.05 15.19 11.42
CA ILE A 1076 -36.00 16.18 11.66
C ILE A 1076 -35.74 17.00 10.40
N GLN A 1077 -35.85 18.32 10.51
CA GLN A 1077 -35.63 19.20 9.38
C GLN A 1077 -34.14 19.24 9.01
N THR A 1078 -33.83 18.95 7.75
CA THR A 1078 -32.45 18.91 7.25
C THR A 1078 -32.22 20.00 6.19
N ARG A 1079 -31.05 20.63 6.23
CA ARG A 1079 -30.55 21.61 5.25
C ARG A 1079 -29.17 21.23 4.75
N TYR A 1080 -28.74 21.84 3.64
CA TYR A 1080 -27.45 21.56 3.01
C TYR A 1080 -26.70 22.85 2.69
N VAL A 1081 -25.38 22.81 2.87
CA VAL A 1081 -24.49 23.92 2.54
C VAL A 1081 -23.30 23.42 1.70
N ALA A 1082 -23.06 24.05 0.55
CA ALA A 1082 -21.88 23.79 -0.27
C ALA A 1082 -20.67 24.55 0.29
N VAL A 1083 -19.63 23.81 0.65
CA VAL A 1083 -18.39 24.36 1.23
C VAL A 1083 -17.18 24.14 0.30
N PRO A 1084 -16.09 24.92 0.46
CA PRO A 1084 -14.89 24.70 -0.32
C PRO A 1084 -14.31 23.29 -0.12
N ARG A 1085 -13.77 22.70 -1.18
CA ARG A 1085 -13.17 21.36 -1.13
C ARG A 1085 -12.09 21.20 -0.05
N LEU A 1086 -11.26 22.23 0.14
CA LEU A 1086 -10.19 22.24 1.15
C LEU A 1086 -10.72 21.98 2.58
N ARG A 1087 -11.98 22.36 2.86
CA ARG A 1087 -12.65 22.14 4.14
C ARG A 1087 -13.23 20.73 4.26
N GLY A 1088 -13.96 20.27 3.25
CA GLY A 1088 -14.78 19.05 3.33
C GLY A 1088 -14.17 17.77 2.77
N GLN A 1089 -13.04 17.84 2.07
CA GLN A 1089 -12.39 16.64 1.52
C GLN A 1089 -11.85 15.71 2.62
N GLN A 1090 -11.81 14.42 2.32
CA GLN A 1090 -11.47 13.38 3.28
C GLN A 1090 -10.18 12.65 2.90
N LEU A 1091 -9.27 12.47 3.86
CA LEU A 1091 -8.04 11.68 3.71
C LEU A 1091 -8.32 10.19 3.99
N LYS A 1092 -8.78 9.46 2.97
CA LYS A 1092 -9.18 8.05 3.09
C LYS A 1092 -8.02 7.07 2.91
N ASP A 1093 -6.96 7.44 2.21
CA ASP A 1093 -5.82 6.57 1.88
C ASP A 1093 -4.48 7.32 1.95
N PRO A 1094 -3.39 6.70 2.45
CA PRO A 1094 -2.05 7.29 2.42
C PRO A 1094 -1.59 7.76 1.03
N ALA A 1095 -2.02 7.09 -0.05
CA ALA A 1095 -1.68 7.49 -1.41
C ALA A 1095 -2.21 8.89 -1.80
N GLN A 1096 -3.17 9.43 -1.06
CA GLN A 1096 -3.71 10.77 -1.29
C GLN A 1096 -2.83 11.88 -0.70
N LEU A 1097 -1.82 11.55 0.12
CA LEU A 1097 -0.99 12.53 0.83
C LEU A 1097 -0.19 13.44 -0.13
N ASP A 1098 0.37 12.90 -1.21
CA ASP A 1098 1.14 13.70 -2.17
C ASP A 1098 0.26 14.79 -2.81
N GLY A 1099 -0.89 14.37 -3.35
CA GLY A 1099 -1.84 15.28 -3.98
C GLY A 1099 -2.38 16.33 -2.99
N TRP A 1100 -2.65 15.94 -1.74
CA TRP A 1100 -3.12 16.82 -0.67
C TRP A 1100 -2.06 17.84 -0.21
N LEU A 1101 -0.77 17.47 -0.23
CA LEU A 1101 0.31 18.42 0.04
C LEU A 1101 0.45 19.43 -1.12
N ARG A 1102 0.44 18.95 -2.36
CA ARG A 1102 0.69 19.76 -3.57
C ARG A 1102 -0.46 20.70 -3.92
N ASP A 1103 -1.71 20.30 -3.69
CA ASP A 1103 -2.87 21.14 -4.01
C ASP A 1103 -3.12 22.27 -2.99
N GLY A 1104 -2.33 22.34 -1.90
CA GLY A 1104 -2.35 23.43 -0.91
C GLY A 1104 -3.21 23.12 0.31
N SER A 1105 -3.77 21.92 0.39
CA SER A 1105 -4.65 21.51 1.48
C SER A 1105 -3.95 21.40 2.83
N ALA A 1106 -2.68 20.98 2.84
CA ALA A 1106 -1.85 20.99 4.04
C ALA A 1106 -1.60 22.41 4.58
N ALA A 1107 -1.31 23.36 3.69
CA ALA A 1107 -1.11 24.76 4.06
C ALA A 1107 -2.42 25.40 4.59
N TYR A 1108 -3.56 25.05 3.98
CA TYR A 1108 -4.87 25.43 4.50
C TYR A 1108 -5.09 24.86 5.91
N LEU A 1109 -4.81 23.58 6.14
CA LEU A 1109 -4.91 22.96 7.46
C LEU A 1109 -4.04 23.67 8.51
N GLU A 1110 -2.77 23.95 8.20
CA GLU A 1110 -1.86 24.70 9.07
C GLU A 1110 -2.44 26.06 9.46
N SER A 1111 -3.08 26.74 8.52
CA SER A 1111 -3.73 28.03 8.79
C SER A 1111 -4.91 27.93 9.76
N LEU A 1112 -5.48 26.73 9.97
CA LEU A 1112 -6.58 26.48 10.91
C LEU A 1112 -6.10 26.01 12.29
N CYS A 1113 -4.85 25.58 12.41
CA CYS A 1113 -4.33 24.96 13.62
C CYS A 1113 -3.66 25.99 14.54
N GLU A 1114 -3.68 25.68 15.82
CA GLU A 1114 -2.78 26.27 16.81
C GLU A 1114 -2.16 25.14 17.63
N TRP A 1115 -0.87 24.88 17.38
CA TRP A 1115 -0.14 23.79 17.99
C TRP A 1115 0.20 24.12 19.46
N GLY A 1116 0.14 23.09 20.31
CA GLY A 1116 0.53 23.17 21.72
C GLY A 1116 2.00 22.91 21.94
#